data_AF-A0A946RX80-F1
#
_entry.id   AF-A0A946RX80-F1
#
_cell.length_a   1.000
_cell.length_b   1.000
_cell.length_c   1.000
_cell.angle_alpha   90.00
_cell.angle_beta   90.00
_cell.angle_gamma   90.00
#
_symmetry.space_group_name_H-M   'P 1'
#
loop_
_entity.id
_entity.type
_entity.pdbx_description
1 polymer ?
#
loop_
_entity_poly.entity_id
_entity_poly.type
_entity_poly.pdbx_seq_one_letter_code
_entity_poly.pdbx_strand_id
1 'polypeptide(L)'
;MKFIRQILLVALLLLSAELNAMPLSPESIEHLRASGQLEQVLSRFAEAQSRGIDYPGVNILDNLRSQRRDNPVDIEISLPIILVDFSDNRANQNENDADMFRQILFSLDELDPGSLREWFLENSYGEVAVVGEVVGWIRLERTYAYYVDGQYGIGNYPRNSQGMTRDAVIAADNQLNFSQFDNDDDGTVDVVAIVHAGSSAEANRGDEDMIWSHCSSLGGNAVRLDGVMVRTFVTVPEDGHIGVLSHELGHGLFDLPDLYDRDGSSQGLGDWSVMAGGSWNGRGASPAHYDAWSKMQLGFIEPIVLDENLENVRIPPVETEGSAYVLWDRGRARSEYFLIENRQRLGFDAELPGQGLLVYHIDDNMIESQNDNEWSPGNENEGHYLVALEQADGEYELELTASRGDGSDPFPGTHRNSTFNAESEPSSLAYSGANSNVAITDIVIQNRIAICDITISSGDDEGFIVINEFQSNNNNTFRDPEGEYDDWIEIYNGTNGEVDLTGHTMSDDAEEPDMWLFPDATRIPAADFLIIWADRDMEQNGIHANFTLNQRGETVGLWAPNGDEIDIVDFGEQQADWSLGREEDGADNWVEFENPTPGRSNIEEVEAPAIEVDPLAIEAANGGEHVITISNVGNDVLAWDSELEIIEEPDRDKSARGIRGVGPVRAIEVPSDVAQQAYKHGFATQSQIDEINNYRAAIQEDANRPRRDARGEPDEEGYYWVDSDEEDGPGYQWIDISEIGQRLEVADDWSSQWIQLGFQFPWYDEEFEQLRICSNGFITFDNYADAPWEVLPRAPNRAEPNNLFQVLNRDWNPMDGGEMYFWTNEEDLAVVSWVNVPPFDEENITSTFQAVFSGLGIVLYQYGPQQGVDGEWSAVGFENGDGTLGSTIVYGEAGRIEEGLCIAIGRDFASQWIAYEPTQGEIAPGRETDIFVILDSEGLQAGVYEADLHILSNDEDNPDISVNITMEVEGAPAIVVDPEEVDFGRLGIRRVRELDITIVNVGTDVLIVENILIEGDYFSLEFEDAIELPVGEDVDVTVAFEPEEIGNYEGLVSVFSNDPNDDIVEVNLFGIGVEGGGEQGEDIIGYDDGEPSLLFTTENYWSKTIFTAPDLFELQSIVFMPLNAGPNPNAPCDLRVYSLDGDYNLEQLMWEGRIDRLDPFDFDNIEDMW
;
A
#
# COMPACT_ATOMS: atom_id res chain seq x y z
N MET A 1 26.96 47.20 -50.55
CA MET A 1 25.58 47.19 -50.01
C MET A 1 25.44 45.85 -49.29
N LYS A 2 25.63 45.65 -47.98
CA LYS A 2 25.66 46.51 -46.78
C LYS A 2 24.53 47.52 -46.73
N PHE A 3 23.32 47.00 -46.54
CA PHE A 3 22.22 47.51 -45.71
C PHE A 3 21.05 46.53 -45.89
N ILE A 4 20.29 46.24 -44.84
CA ILE A 4 19.15 45.28 -44.76
C ILE A 4 19.55 43.83 -44.37
N ARG A 5 20.23 43.73 -43.22
CA ARG A 5 20.15 42.59 -42.28
C ARG A 5 20.09 43.24 -40.89
N GLN A 6 18.94 43.82 -40.53
CA GLN A 6 18.67 44.35 -39.18
C GLN A 6 17.21 44.84 -38.94
N ILE A 7 16.23 44.33 -39.70
CA ILE A 7 14.80 44.59 -39.45
C ILE A 7 14.03 43.30 -39.75
N LEU A 8 14.11 42.32 -38.84
CA LEU A 8 13.30 41.07 -38.83
C LEU A 8 13.58 40.27 -37.55
N LEU A 9 13.59 40.95 -36.39
CA LEU A 9 13.84 40.29 -35.09
C LEU A 9 13.20 41.04 -33.91
N VAL A 10 12.13 41.81 -34.15
CA VAL A 10 11.38 42.56 -33.10
C VAL A 10 9.88 42.63 -33.45
N ALA A 11 9.29 41.58 -34.04
CA ALA A 11 7.85 41.57 -34.36
C ALA A 11 7.20 40.18 -34.27
N LEU A 12 7.85 39.25 -33.57
CA LEU A 12 7.34 37.91 -33.23
C LEU A 12 7.76 37.70 -31.78
N LEU A 13 6.97 38.25 -30.87
CA LEU A 13 6.95 38.07 -29.40
C LEU A 13 5.67 38.78 -28.92
N LEU A 14 4.55 38.39 -29.52
CA LEU A 14 3.19 38.60 -29.04
C LEU A 14 2.60 37.19 -29.03
N LEU A 15 3.02 36.42 -28.03
CA LEU A 15 2.34 35.19 -27.62
C LEU A 15 1.63 35.54 -26.32
N SER A 16 0.39 35.08 -26.21
CA SER A 16 -0.49 35.17 -25.05
C SER A 16 0.27 34.80 -23.78
N ALA A 17 0.07 35.59 -22.72
CA ALA A 17 0.61 35.33 -21.39
C ALA A 17 -0.51 35.66 -20.40
N GLU A 18 -0.82 34.69 -19.57
CA GLU A 18 -2.10 34.55 -18.90
C GLU A 18 -1.89 34.56 -17.38
N LEU A 19 -2.89 35.01 -16.65
CA LEU A 19 -2.89 35.14 -15.19
C LEU A 19 -3.72 33.97 -14.67
N ASN A 20 -3.10 33.08 -13.90
CA ASN A 20 -3.77 31.97 -13.22
C ASN A 20 -4.15 32.45 -11.82
N ALA A 21 -5.44 32.59 -11.54
CA ALA A 21 -5.92 33.16 -10.29
C ALA A 21 -7.06 32.33 -9.74
N MET A 22 -6.96 31.86 -8.50
CA MET A 22 -7.95 30.98 -7.84
C MET A 22 -9.42 31.17 -8.27
N PRO A 23 -10.15 30.08 -8.53
CA PRO A 23 -11.59 30.14 -8.79
C PRO A 23 -12.35 30.66 -7.57
N LEU A 24 -13.44 31.39 -7.84
CA LEU A 24 -14.33 31.94 -6.81
C LEU A 24 -14.97 30.84 -5.96
N SER A 25 -15.11 31.08 -4.64
CA SER A 25 -15.88 30.19 -3.78
C SER A 25 -17.36 30.15 -4.23
N PRO A 26 -18.09 29.04 -3.97
CA PRO A 26 -19.50 28.92 -4.33
C PRO A 26 -20.36 30.08 -3.80
N GLU A 27 -20.15 30.50 -2.55
CA GLU A 27 -20.88 31.60 -1.94
C GLU A 27 -20.57 32.95 -2.59
N SER A 28 -19.34 33.12 -3.05
CA SER A 28 -18.90 34.33 -3.73
C SER A 28 -19.53 34.45 -5.13
N ILE A 29 -19.59 33.35 -5.89
CA ILE A 29 -20.24 33.31 -7.21
C ILE A 29 -21.73 33.66 -7.07
N GLU A 30 -22.45 33.00 -6.15
CA GLU A 30 -23.88 33.26 -5.93
C GLU A 30 -24.12 34.74 -5.59
N HIS A 31 -23.26 35.31 -4.74
CA HIS A 31 -23.35 36.72 -4.36
C HIS A 31 -23.09 37.69 -5.52
N LEU A 32 -22.02 37.47 -6.29
CA LEU A 32 -21.63 38.32 -7.42
C LEU A 32 -22.63 38.23 -8.57
N ARG A 33 -23.19 37.04 -8.81
CA ARG A 33 -24.27 36.81 -9.78
C ARG A 33 -25.55 37.51 -9.33
N ALA A 34 -25.93 37.41 -8.06
CA ALA A 34 -27.11 38.09 -7.51
C ALA A 34 -26.99 39.63 -7.48
N SER A 35 -25.77 40.16 -7.34
CA SER A 35 -25.50 41.60 -7.35
C SER A 35 -25.26 42.17 -8.76
N GLY A 36 -25.10 41.32 -9.78
CA GLY A 36 -24.80 41.72 -11.16
C GLY A 36 -23.39 42.28 -11.33
N GLN A 37 -22.45 41.90 -10.46
CA GLN A 37 -21.07 42.39 -10.44
C GLN A 37 -20.06 41.39 -11.02
N LEU A 38 -20.45 40.12 -11.23
CA LEU A 38 -19.57 39.04 -11.70
C LEU A 38 -18.77 39.42 -12.98
N GLU A 39 -19.44 39.88 -14.03
CA GLU A 39 -18.83 40.36 -15.28
C GLU A 39 -17.77 41.47 -15.09
N GLN A 40 -17.96 42.34 -14.10
CA GLN A 40 -17.02 43.43 -13.81
C GLN A 40 -15.78 42.92 -13.07
N VAL A 41 -15.93 41.83 -12.32
CA VAL A 41 -14.83 41.15 -11.64
C VAL A 41 -13.99 40.42 -12.68
N LEU A 42 -14.61 39.59 -13.53
CA LEU A 42 -13.96 38.79 -14.57
C LEU A 42 -13.21 39.68 -15.60
N SER A 43 -13.84 40.76 -16.08
CA SER A 43 -13.17 41.70 -17.00
C SER A 43 -11.93 42.40 -16.43
N ARG A 44 -11.78 42.52 -15.10
CA ARG A 44 -10.58 43.08 -14.48
C ARG A 44 -9.42 42.11 -14.43
N PHE A 45 -9.69 40.81 -14.29
CA PHE A 45 -8.69 39.77 -14.42
C PHE A 45 -8.13 39.74 -15.85
N ALA A 46 -9.01 39.79 -16.85
CA ALA A 46 -8.61 39.96 -18.24
C ALA A 46 -7.77 41.24 -18.50
N GLU A 47 -8.07 42.36 -17.83
CA GLU A 47 -7.24 43.58 -17.92
C GLU A 47 -5.87 43.41 -17.22
N ALA A 48 -5.79 42.68 -16.12
CA ALA A 48 -4.52 42.35 -15.46
C ALA A 48 -3.62 41.48 -16.34
N GLN A 49 -4.18 40.47 -17.00
CA GLN A 49 -3.51 39.63 -18.01
C GLN A 49 -2.85 40.48 -19.11
N SER A 50 -3.61 41.42 -19.69
CA SER A 50 -3.11 42.29 -20.78
C SER A 50 -1.92 43.21 -20.38
N ARG A 51 -1.62 43.35 -19.09
CA ARG A 51 -0.54 44.20 -18.55
C ARG A 51 0.77 43.45 -18.29
N GLY A 52 0.84 42.15 -18.57
CA GLY A 52 2.08 41.37 -18.48
C GLY A 52 2.60 41.21 -17.04
N ILE A 53 1.67 41.10 -16.10
CA ILE A 53 1.93 40.45 -14.82
C ILE A 53 1.90 38.95 -15.17
N ASP A 54 3.07 38.34 -15.43
CA ASP A 54 3.41 36.91 -15.22
C ASP A 54 4.19 36.14 -16.28
N TYR A 55 4.97 35.19 -15.73
CA TYR A 55 5.79 34.14 -16.33
C TYR A 55 6.07 33.13 -15.19
N PRO A 56 5.30 32.04 -15.08
CA PRO A 56 5.87 30.73 -14.82
C PRO A 56 6.44 30.21 -16.15
N GLY A 57 7.43 29.33 -16.11
CA GLY A 57 7.99 28.80 -17.37
C GLY A 57 9.05 27.76 -17.14
N VAL A 58 8.87 26.95 -16.11
CA VAL A 58 9.64 25.74 -15.86
C VAL A 58 8.72 24.76 -15.14
N ASN A 59 8.39 23.65 -15.80
CA ASN A 59 8.01 22.44 -15.08
C ASN A 59 9.30 21.89 -14.45
N ILE A 60 9.43 22.00 -13.13
CA ILE A 60 10.67 21.63 -12.45
C ILE A 60 10.91 20.12 -12.45
N LEU A 61 9.87 19.30 -12.62
CA LEU A 61 9.98 17.84 -12.58
C LEU A 61 10.82 17.30 -13.74
N ASP A 62 10.71 17.88 -14.94
CA ASP A 62 11.53 17.48 -16.09
C ASP A 62 13.02 17.65 -15.80
N ASN A 63 13.38 18.79 -15.20
CA ASN A 63 14.76 19.08 -14.80
C ASN A 63 15.22 18.13 -13.70
N LEU A 64 14.42 17.97 -12.63
CA LEU A 64 14.75 17.14 -11.47
C LEU A 64 14.90 15.65 -11.85
N ARG A 65 14.01 15.11 -12.69
CA ARG A 65 14.08 13.74 -13.19
C ARG A 65 15.31 13.53 -14.10
N SER A 66 15.64 14.51 -14.95
CA SER A 66 16.82 14.41 -15.83
C SER A 66 18.15 14.35 -15.06
N GLN A 67 18.20 14.93 -13.85
CA GLN A 67 19.40 14.98 -13.01
C GLN A 67 19.64 13.70 -12.19
N ARG A 68 18.63 12.84 -12.00
CA ARG A 68 18.65 11.71 -11.05
C ARG A 68 18.64 10.30 -11.69
N ARG A 69 19.23 10.15 -12.88
CA ARG A 69 19.24 8.93 -13.75
C ARG A 69 19.50 7.54 -13.12
N ASP A 70 19.89 7.44 -11.85
CA ASP A 70 20.30 6.18 -11.21
C ASP A 70 19.48 5.82 -9.94
N ASN A 71 18.41 6.55 -9.59
CA ASN A 71 17.58 6.21 -8.42
C ASN A 71 16.15 6.82 -8.54
N PRO A 72 15.13 6.07 -8.96
CA PRO A 72 13.74 6.51 -8.83
C PRO A 72 13.32 6.43 -7.35
N VAL A 73 12.50 7.38 -6.86
CA VAL A 73 12.10 7.63 -5.44
C VAL A 73 13.15 8.43 -4.61
N ASP A 74 12.93 9.62 -3.97
CA ASP A 74 11.83 10.60 -3.79
C ASP A 74 12.29 12.00 -4.25
N ILE A 75 11.49 12.73 -5.03
CA ILE A 75 11.74 14.15 -5.36
C ILE A 75 11.24 15.02 -4.19
N GLU A 76 12.18 15.59 -3.44
CA GLU A 76 11.87 16.57 -2.39
C GLU A 76 11.98 18.01 -2.95
N ILE A 77 10.88 18.76 -2.94
CA ILE A 77 10.83 20.17 -3.34
C ILE A 77 10.77 21.03 -2.07
N SER A 78 11.82 21.80 -1.82
CA SER A 78 11.88 22.76 -0.71
C SER A 78 11.21 24.08 -1.07
N LEU A 79 10.25 24.52 -0.25
CA LEU A 79 9.43 25.71 -0.46
C LEU A 79 9.61 26.74 0.69
N PRO A 80 9.92 28.02 0.39
CA PRO A 80 9.93 29.08 1.38
C PRO A 80 8.54 29.69 1.57
N ILE A 81 8.03 29.66 2.81
CA ILE A 81 6.76 30.28 3.20
C ILE A 81 7.03 31.52 4.05
N ILE A 82 6.53 32.69 3.63
CA ILE A 82 6.73 33.96 4.34
C ILE A 82 5.39 34.48 4.82
N LEU A 83 5.16 34.48 6.14
CA LEU A 83 3.98 35.06 6.75
C LEU A 83 4.15 36.59 6.86
N VAL A 84 3.22 37.38 6.32
CA VAL A 84 3.28 38.85 6.34
C VAL A 84 2.04 39.51 6.93
N ASP A 85 2.24 40.48 7.81
CA ASP A 85 1.15 41.28 8.36
C ASP A 85 1.38 42.79 8.18
N PHE A 86 0.33 43.58 8.47
CA PHE A 86 0.29 44.99 8.13
C PHE A 86 -0.13 45.85 9.32
N SER A 87 0.11 47.16 9.23
CA SER A 87 -0.25 48.08 10.31
C SER A 87 -1.76 48.27 10.48
N ASP A 88 -2.51 48.10 9.39
CA ASP A 88 -3.96 48.30 9.23
C ASP A 88 -4.74 46.99 9.04
N ASN A 89 -4.06 45.89 8.69
CA ASN A 89 -4.60 44.53 8.70
C ASN A 89 -3.59 43.61 9.41
N ARG A 90 -3.88 43.25 10.66
CA ARG A 90 -2.93 42.54 11.52
C ARG A 90 -3.30 41.08 11.59
N ALA A 91 -2.29 40.23 11.52
CA ALA A 91 -2.44 38.82 11.87
C ALA A 91 -2.94 38.69 13.31
N ASN A 92 -3.68 37.62 13.57
CA ASN A 92 -4.16 37.29 14.90
C ASN A 92 -3.02 36.70 15.75
N GLN A 93 -2.03 37.53 16.09
CA GLN A 93 -0.72 37.14 16.61
C GLN A 93 -0.81 36.24 17.86
N ASN A 94 -0.62 34.92 17.69
CA ASN A 94 -0.18 34.03 18.76
C ASN A 94 1.29 33.68 18.55
N GLU A 95 2.04 33.41 19.63
CA GLU A 95 3.48 33.13 19.55
C GLU A 95 3.81 31.83 18.76
N ASN A 96 2.81 31.01 18.41
CA ASN A 96 2.97 29.70 17.76
C ASN A 96 2.46 29.63 16.30
N ASP A 97 2.06 30.75 15.67
CA ASP A 97 1.41 30.70 14.34
C ASP A 97 2.32 30.09 13.26
N ALA A 98 3.64 30.35 13.30
CA ALA A 98 4.58 29.76 12.34
C ALA A 98 4.68 28.24 12.49
N ASP A 99 4.55 27.71 13.70
CA ASP A 99 4.57 26.26 13.95
C ASP A 99 3.25 25.62 13.51
N MET A 100 2.12 26.32 13.70
CA MET A 100 0.82 25.91 13.16
C MET A 100 0.82 25.83 11.63
N PHE A 101 1.38 26.83 10.93
CA PHE A 101 1.52 26.74 9.48
C PHE A 101 2.49 25.64 9.05
N ARG A 102 3.57 25.38 9.79
CA ARG A 102 4.45 24.23 9.50
C ARG A 102 3.69 22.91 9.63
N GLN A 103 2.84 22.78 10.65
CA GLN A 103 1.99 21.62 10.82
C GLN A 103 1.02 21.46 9.64
N ILE A 104 0.23 22.50 9.31
CA ILE A 104 -0.73 22.46 8.20
C ILE A 104 -0.08 22.13 6.85
N LEU A 105 1.14 22.59 6.62
CA LEU A 105 1.79 22.43 5.32
C LEU A 105 2.68 21.18 5.21
N PHE A 106 3.34 20.77 6.29
CA PHE A 106 4.47 19.82 6.19
C PHE A 106 4.48 18.69 7.23
N SER A 107 3.45 18.58 8.09
CA SER A 107 3.35 17.44 9.01
C SER A 107 3.14 16.12 8.26
N LEU A 108 3.30 15.01 8.96
CA LEU A 108 2.87 13.69 8.51
C LEU A 108 2.02 13.10 9.64
N ASP A 109 0.84 12.58 9.32
CA ASP A 109 -0.10 11.91 10.20
C ASP A 109 -0.58 12.75 11.40
N GLU A 110 -0.57 14.08 11.29
CA GLU A 110 -1.01 14.98 12.37
C GLU A 110 -2.39 15.62 12.13
N LEU A 111 -2.89 15.61 10.88
CA LEU A 111 -4.09 16.30 10.44
C LEU A 111 -5.01 15.35 9.66
N ASP A 112 -6.32 15.59 9.73
CA ASP A 112 -7.36 14.87 8.98
C ASP A 112 -8.11 15.90 8.11
N PRO A 113 -8.11 15.78 6.76
CA PRO A 113 -7.61 14.64 5.97
C PRO A 113 -6.07 14.58 5.80
N GLY A 114 -5.36 15.69 6.04
CA GLY A 114 -3.89 15.72 6.00
C GLY A 114 -3.31 17.11 5.72
N SER A 115 -1.99 17.17 5.58
CA SER A 115 -1.21 18.37 5.25
C SER A 115 -0.98 18.51 3.73
N LEU A 116 -0.44 19.67 3.30
CA LEU A 116 -0.06 19.88 1.90
C LEU A 116 0.98 18.85 1.42
N ARG A 117 1.94 18.47 2.28
CA ARG A 117 2.95 17.45 1.97
C ARG A 117 2.30 16.09 1.68
N GLU A 118 1.35 15.68 2.52
CA GLU A 118 0.63 14.40 2.36
C GLU A 118 -0.24 14.41 1.11
N TRP A 119 -0.88 15.55 0.80
CA TRP A 119 -1.65 15.69 -0.43
C TRP A 119 -0.79 15.50 -1.69
N PHE A 120 0.44 16.03 -1.70
CA PHE A 120 1.38 15.80 -2.81
C PHE A 120 1.85 14.34 -2.88
N LEU A 121 2.12 13.72 -1.73
CA LEU A 121 2.49 12.31 -1.66
C LEU A 121 1.37 11.40 -2.20
N GLU A 122 0.12 11.64 -1.80
CA GLU A 122 -1.05 10.89 -2.27
C GLU A 122 -1.26 11.08 -3.78
N ASN A 123 -1.11 12.31 -4.30
CA ASN A 123 -1.29 12.58 -5.73
C ASN A 123 -0.19 11.98 -6.63
N SER A 124 1.02 11.85 -6.09
CA SER A 124 2.21 11.39 -6.82
C SER A 124 2.63 9.96 -6.48
N TYR A 125 1.80 9.21 -5.74
CA TYR A 125 2.10 7.84 -5.33
C TYR A 125 3.44 7.72 -4.56
N GLY A 126 3.71 8.72 -3.74
CA GLY A 126 4.94 8.85 -2.95
C GLY A 126 6.10 9.54 -3.68
N GLU A 127 6.05 9.74 -4.99
CA GLU A 127 7.21 10.23 -5.74
C GLU A 127 7.66 11.66 -5.40
N VAL A 128 6.71 12.55 -5.06
CA VAL A 128 6.96 13.98 -4.84
C VAL A 128 6.52 14.40 -3.45
N ALA A 129 7.49 14.87 -2.67
CA ALA A 129 7.26 15.47 -1.36
C ALA A 129 7.55 16.98 -1.41
N VAL A 130 6.56 17.81 -1.05
CA VAL A 130 6.80 19.24 -0.81
C VAL A 130 7.12 19.44 0.67
N VAL A 131 8.31 19.99 0.94
CA VAL A 131 8.77 20.36 2.29
C VAL A 131 9.10 21.85 2.32
N GLY A 132 9.36 22.44 3.48
CA GLY A 132 9.69 23.85 3.49
C GLY A 132 9.97 24.49 4.83
N GLU A 133 10.31 25.77 4.75
CA GLU A 133 10.61 26.62 5.89
C GLU A 133 9.59 27.75 6.00
N VAL A 134 8.95 27.86 7.17
CA VAL A 134 7.98 28.92 7.47
C VAL A 134 8.63 30.02 8.30
N VAL A 135 8.63 31.24 7.77
CA VAL A 135 9.05 32.44 8.50
C VAL A 135 7.84 33.08 9.14
N GLY A 136 7.87 33.21 10.46
CA GLY A 136 6.81 33.85 11.23
C GLY A 136 6.54 35.31 10.82
N TRP A 137 5.43 35.86 11.30
CA TRP A 137 4.88 37.15 10.88
C TRP A 137 5.88 38.31 10.75
N ILE A 138 6.14 38.72 9.50
CA ILE A 138 6.92 39.90 9.15
C ILE A 138 5.97 41.07 8.92
N ARG A 139 6.11 42.11 9.74
CA ARG A 139 5.37 43.36 9.54
C ARG A 139 5.97 44.16 8.39
N LEU A 140 5.24 44.27 7.29
CA LEU A 140 5.64 45.13 6.17
C LEU A 140 5.50 46.62 6.51
N GLU A 141 6.38 47.46 5.95
CA GLU A 141 6.38 48.91 6.18
C GLU A 141 5.14 49.61 5.60
N ARG A 142 4.59 49.05 4.53
CA ARG A 142 3.38 49.54 3.87
C ARG A 142 2.14 48.86 4.43
N THR A 143 1.00 49.52 4.25
CA THR A 143 -0.32 49.08 4.71
C THR A 143 -0.90 48.01 3.77
N TYR A 144 -1.80 47.14 4.26
CA TYR A 144 -2.53 46.18 3.43
C TYR A 144 -3.29 46.90 2.30
N ALA A 145 -4.01 47.96 2.65
CA ALA A 145 -4.72 48.80 1.68
C ALA A 145 -3.80 49.47 0.63
N TYR A 146 -2.47 49.53 0.88
CA TYR A 146 -1.53 50.03 -0.12
C TYR A 146 -1.27 49.01 -1.22
N TYR A 147 -1.16 47.72 -0.87
CA TYR A 147 -0.89 46.63 -1.80
C TYR A 147 -2.16 46.14 -2.50
N VAL A 148 -3.31 46.16 -1.83
CA VAL A 148 -4.60 45.84 -2.47
C VAL A 148 -4.99 46.88 -3.53
N ASP A 149 -4.81 48.16 -3.19
CA ASP A 149 -5.16 49.34 -3.99
C ASP A 149 -6.58 49.36 -4.59
N GLY A 150 -7.55 48.70 -3.95
CA GLY A 150 -8.93 48.57 -4.45
C GLY A 150 -9.03 47.79 -5.77
N GLN A 151 -8.04 46.94 -6.04
CA GLN A 151 -7.88 46.18 -7.28
C GLN A 151 -7.41 44.76 -7.00
N TYR A 152 -7.93 44.13 -5.94
CA TYR A 152 -7.63 42.73 -5.60
C TYR A 152 -6.15 42.40 -5.33
N GLY A 153 -5.29 43.41 -5.22
CA GLY A 153 -3.85 43.20 -5.22
C GLY A 153 -3.24 42.87 -6.59
N ILE A 154 -4.00 42.82 -7.69
CA ILE A 154 -3.49 42.59 -9.07
C ILE A 154 -3.38 43.90 -9.87
N GLY A 155 -3.34 45.02 -9.17
CA GLY A 155 -3.21 46.36 -9.72
C GLY A 155 -1.81 46.66 -10.29
N ASN A 156 -1.50 47.94 -10.47
CA ASN A 156 -0.20 48.35 -11.00
C ASN A 156 0.90 48.32 -9.95
N TYR A 157 2.06 47.74 -10.29
CA TYR A 157 3.28 47.82 -9.47
C TYR A 157 3.65 49.29 -9.15
N PRO A 158 4.09 49.62 -7.91
CA PRO A 158 4.32 48.72 -6.76
C PRO A 158 3.12 48.54 -5.81
N ARG A 159 1.92 48.96 -6.21
CA ARG A 159 0.70 48.92 -5.36
C ARG A 159 -0.13 47.69 -5.70
N ASN A 160 0.50 46.54 -5.58
CA ASN A 160 -0.01 45.22 -5.94
C ASN A 160 0.74 44.12 -5.17
N SER A 161 0.38 42.86 -5.38
CA SER A 161 0.99 41.66 -4.83
C SER A 161 2.47 41.55 -5.18
N GLN A 162 2.87 41.87 -6.41
CA GLN A 162 4.30 41.92 -6.78
C GLN A 162 5.11 42.88 -5.89
N GLY A 163 4.54 44.05 -5.56
CA GLY A 163 5.13 45.00 -4.61
C GLY A 163 5.23 44.41 -3.20
N MET A 164 4.18 43.72 -2.75
CA MET A 164 4.13 43.05 -1.45
C MET A 164 5.17 41.94 -1.35
N THR A 165 5.18 41.00 -2.29
CA THR A 165 6.13 39.88 -2.37
C THR A 165 7.55 40.41 -2.37
N ARG A 166 7.86 41.41 -3.21
CA ARG A 166 9.21 41.98 -3.27
C ARG A 166 9.65 42.58 -1.93
N ASP A 167 8.76 43.29 -1.24
CA ASP A 167 9.08 43.86 0.08
C ASP A 167 9.18 42.78 1.16
N ALA A 168 8.40 41.69 1.06
CA ALA A 168 8.42 40.53 1.95
C ALA A 168 9.73 39.74 1.85
N VAL A 169 10.16 39.36 0.64
CA VAL A 169 11.39 38.58 0.45
C VAL A 169 12.63 39.36 0.89
N ILE A 170 12.67 40.67 0.65
CA ILE A 170 13.75 41.54 1.15
C ILE A 170 13.77 41.59 2.68
N ALA A 171 12.59 41.61 3.31
CA ALA A 171 12.49 41.62 4.77
C ALA A 171 12.82 40.25 5.39
N ALA A 172 12.66 39.16 4.66
CA ALA A 172 12.96 37.79 5.07
C ALA A 172 14.42 37.36 4.83
N ASP A 173 15.20 38.10 4.03
CA ASP A 173 16.61 37.80 3.64
C ASP A 173 17.56 37.50 4.81
N ASN A 174 17.31 38.06 6.01
CA ASN A 174 18.14 37.76 7.18
C ASN A 174 17.67 36.54 8.00
N GLN A 175 16.54 35.93 7.61
CA GLN A 175 15.90 34.79 8.26
C GLN A 175 15.88 33.55 7.35
N LEU A 176 15.83 33.72 6.04
CA LEU A 176 15.92 32.66 5.04
C LEU A 176 17.17 32.82 4.19
N ASN A 177 17.81 31.69 3.86
CA ASN A 177 18.80 31.64 2.80
C ASN A 177 18.10 31.18 1.52
N PHE A 178 17.83 32.10 0.60
CA PHE A 178 17.03 31.79 -0.59
C PHE A 178 17.68 30.77 -1.52
N SER A 179 19.00 30.59 -1.48
CA SER A 179 19.69 29.61 -2.31
C SER A 179 19.36 28.15 -1.98
N GLN A 180 18.59 27.89 -0.92
CA GLN A 180 18.16 26.55 -0.54
C GLN A 180 16.89 26.10 -1.27
N PHE A 181 16.22 27.02 -1.95
CA PHE A 181 14.93 26.79 -2.63
C PHE A 181 15.06 26.91 -4.15
N ASP A 182 16.29 26.76 -4.66
CA ASP A 182 16.64 26.60 -6.08
C ASP A 182 16.83 25.10 -6.28
N ASN A 183 15.72 24.38 -6.39
CA ASN A 183 15.69 22.92 -6.24
C ASN A 183 16.34 22.20 -7.43
N ASP A 184 16.38 22.82 -8.61
CA ASP A 184 16.97 22.27 -9.83
C ASP A 184 18.32 22.90 -10.24
N ASP A 185 18.90 23.74 -9.37
CA ASP A 185 20.16 24.45 -9.56
C ASP A 185 20.20 25.37 -10.81
N ASP A 186 19.05 25.87 -11.29
CA ASP A 186 18.98 26.78 -12.45
C ASP A 186 19.44 28.22 -12.12
N GLY A 187 19.61 28.54 -10.83
CA GLY A 187 19.99 29.86 -10.32
C GLY A 187 18.80 30.76 -9.94
N THR A 188 17.60 30.20 -9.83
CA THR A 188 16.31 30.84 -9.52
C THR A 188 15.64 30.06 -8.39
N VAL A 189 15.00 30.75 -7.45
CA VAL A 189 14.07 30.09 -6.53
C VAL A 189 12.83 29.69 -7.31
N ASP A 190 12.43 28.43 -7.21
CA ASP A 190 11.33 27.86 -8.00
C ASP A 190 10.02 28.62 -7.75
N VAL A 191 9.58 28.68 -6.50
CA VAL A 191 8.41 29.45 -6.03
C VAL A 191 8.65 29.97 -4.62
N VAL A 192 8.13 31.16 -4.31
CA VAL A 192 7.98 31.65 -2.93
C VAL A 192 6.51 31.79 -2.58
N ALA A 193 6.07 31.20 -1.47
CA ALA A 193 4.70 31.37 -0.99
C ALA A 193 4.60 32.52 0.02
N ILE A 194 3.71 33.48 -0.24
CA ILE A 194 3.42 34.59 0.66
C ILE A 194 2.05 34.36 1.29
N VAL A 195 2.03 34.18 2.62
CA VAL A 195 0.78 34.10 3.39
C VAL A 195 0.51 35.47 4.00
N HIS A 196 -0.55 36.15 3.57
CA HIS A 196 -0.87 37.49 4.07
C HIS A 196 -1.93 37.45 5.17
N ALA A 197 -1.80 38.33 6.16
CA ALA A 197 -2.81 38.50 7.21
C ALA A 197 -4.20 38.87 6.64
N GLY A 198 -5.26 38.44 7.32
CA GLY A 198 -6.65 38.60 6.91
C GLY A 198 -7.09 37.65 5.80
N SER A 199 -8.38 37.73 5.50
CA SER A 199 -9.06 36.88 4.52
C SER A 199 -8.83 37.31 3.08
N SER A 200 -9.27 36.49 2.12
CA SER A 200 -9.08 36.72 0.70
C SER A 200 -10.35 37.13 -0.05
N ALA A 201 -10.18 37.74 -1.23
CA ALA A 201 -11.27 38.21 -2.06
C ALA A 201 -12.14 37.07 -2.59
N GLU A 202 -11.55 35.92 -2.95
CA GLU A 202 -12.24 34.78 -3.54
C GLU A 202 -13.21 34.08 -2.57
N ALA A 203 -12.91 34.11 -1.26
CA ALA A 203 -13.77 33.60 -0.20
C ALA A 203 -14.78 34.64 0.34
N ASN A 204 -14.59 35.93 0.04
CA ASN A 204 -15.38 37.03 0.61
C ASN A 204 -16.14 37.84 -0.44
N ARG A 205 -16.86 37.13 -1.32
CA ARG A 205 -17.79 37.73 -2.28
C ARG A 205 -17.13 38.68 -3.28
N GLY A 206 -15.83 38.51 -3.54
CA GLY A 206 -15.07 39.34 -4.48
C GLY A 206 -14.89 40.79 -4.00
N ASP A 207 -14.63 41.01 -2.72
CA ASP A 207 -14.34 42.35 -2.17
C ASP A 207 -13.04 42.93 -2.77
N GLU A 208 -13.15 44.04 -3.53
CA GLU A 208 -12.02 44.67 -4.21
C GLU A 208 -10.97 45.26 -3.26
N ASP A 209 -11.31 45.39 -1.98
CA ASP A 209 -10.44 45.81 -0.89
C ASP A 209 -9.72 44.63 -0.18
N MET A 210 -9.80 43.41 -0.71
CA MET A 210 -9.01 42.24 -0.28
C MET A 210 -8.08 41.75 -1.38
N ILE A 211 -6.97 41.09 -1.02
CA ILE A 211 -6.09 40.42 -1.99
C ILE A 211 -6.77 39.14 -2.47
N TRP A 212 -6.71 38.88 -3.78
CA TRP A 212 -7.13 37.62 -4.39
C TRP A 212 -5.94 36.69 -4.49
N SER A 213 -6.10 35.41 -4.17
CA SER A 213 -5.01 34.43 -4.23
C SER A 213 -4.60 34.12 -5.67
N HIS A 214 -3.31 34.14 -5.99
CA HIS A 214 -2.82 33.90 -7.35
C HIS A 214 -1.34 33.55 -7.37
N CYS A 215 -0.92 32.86 -8.44
CA CYS A 215 0.44 32.64 -8.84
C CYS A 215 0.89 33.77 -9.78
N SER A 216 2.09 34.30 -9.53
CA SER A 216 2.63 35.43 -10.29
C SER A 216 4.15 35.51 -10.30
N SER A 217 4.69 36.39 -11.13
CA SER A 217 6.09 36.65 -11.36
C SER A 217 6.40 38.12 -11.07
N LEU A 218 7.49 38.37 -10.36
CA LEU A 218 8.05 39.71 -10.20
C LEU A 218 8.56 40.29 -11.53
N GLY A 219 8.74 39.46 -12.57
CA GLY A 219 9.22 39.87 -13.89
C GLY A 219 10.51 40.70 -13.80
N GLY A 220 10.52 41.88 -14.42
CA GLY A 220 11.66 42.82 -14.37
C GLY A 220 11.96 43.39 -12.97
N ASN A 221 11.10 43.14 -11.97
CA ASN A 221 11.28 43.55 -10.59
C ASN A 221 11.86 42.43 -9.69
N ALA A 222 12.18 41.27 -10.26
CA ALA A 222 12.82 40.16 -9.57
C ALA A 222 14.06 40.62 -8.79
N VAL A 223 14.30 39.97 -7.66
CA VAL A 223 15.37 40.34 -6.73
C VAL A 223 16.37 39.20 -6.61
N ARG A 224 17.65 39.55 -6.64
CA ARG A 224 18.73 38.58 -6.45
C ARG A 224 19.19 38.63 -5.00
N LEU A 225 18.88 37.57 -4.26
CA LEU A 225 19.20 37.35 -2.85
C LEU A 225 20.01 36.05 -2.76
N ASP A 226 20.99 35.99 -1.86
CA ASP A 226 21.84 34.80 -1.61
C ASP A 226 22.49 34.11 -2.83
N GLY A 227 22.58 34.79 -3.97
CA GLY A 227 23.17 34.23 -5.19
C GLY A 227 22.16 33.61 -6.15
N VAL A 228 20.88 33.57 -5.82
CA VAL A 228 19.78 33.09 -6.67
C VAL A 228 18.80 34.22 -7.01
N MET A 229 17.96 34.02 -8.02
CA MET A 229 16.92 34.97 -8.42
C MET A 229 15.59 34.58 -7.79
N VAL A 230 14.94 35.48 -7.05
CA VAL A 230 13.55 35.30 -6.62
C VAL A 230 12.66 35.99 -7.63
N ARG A 231 11.84 35.21 -8.34
CA ARG A 231 10.97 35.69 -9.43
C ARG A 231 9.53 35.25 -9.23
N THR A 232 9.27 33.94 -9.17
CA THR A 232 7.93 33.37 -9.10
C THR A 232 7.45 33.36 -7.66
N PHE A 233 6.18 33.65 -7.45
CA PHE A 233 5.55 33.62 -6.14
C PHE A 233 4.09 33.22 -6.23
N VAL A 234 3.58 32.61 -5.17
CA VAL A 234 2.15 32.42 -4.93
C VAL A 234 1.76 33.28 -3.72
N THR A 235 0.55 33.81 -3.70
CA THR A 235 0.03 34.55 -2.54
C THR A 235 -1.30 33.97 -2.10
N VAL A 236 -1.45 33.73 -0.79
CA VAL A 236 -2.64 33.14 -0.18
C VAL A 236 -2.97 33.84 1.16
N PRO A 237 -4.23 33.80 1.64
CA PRO A 237 -4.61 34.42 2.92
C PRO A 237 -4.22 33.57 4.13
N GLU A 238 -4.26 34.17 5.32
CA GLU A 238 -3.96 33.49 6.59
C GLU A 238 -5.00 32.43 6.99
N ASP A 239 -6.23 32.55 6.48
CA ASP A 239 -7.33 31.62 6.72
C ASP A 239 -7.57 30.66 5.55
N GLY A 240 -6.65 30.64 4.58
CA GLY A 240 -6.67 29.70 3.46
C GLY A 240 -6.30 28.29 3.94
N HIS A 241 -7.15 27.32 3.58
CA HIS A 241 -6.81 25.90 3.71
C HIS A 241 -5.89 25.44 2.58
N ILE A 242 -5.36 24.22 2.67
CA ILE A 242 -4.33 23.72 1.74
C ILE A 242 -4.77 23.73 0.27
N GLY A 243 -6.06 23.56 -0.04
CA GLY A 243 -6.54 23.44 -1.42
C GLY A 243 -6.25 24.65 -2.31
N VAL A 244 -6.33 25.86 -1.76
CA VAL A 244 -5.94 27.09 -2.48
C VAL A 244 -4.45 27.07 -2.81
N LEU A 245 -3.63 26.67 -1.84
CA LEU A 245 -2.19 26.63 -2.03
C LEU A 245 -1.79 25.49 -2.99
N SER A 246 -2.42 24.32 -2.90
CA SER A 246 -2.23 23.20 -3.81
C SER A 246 -2.46 23.60 -5.26
N HIS A 247 -3.57 24.29 -5.54
CA HIS A 247 -3.90 24.83 -6.87
C HIS A 247 -2.83 25.79 -7.38
N GLU A 248 -2.45 26.80 -6.58
CA GLU A 248 -1.48 27.81 -6.99
C GLU A 248 -0.05 27.24 -7.16
N LEU A 249 0.29 26.20 -6.40
CA LEU A 249 1.53 25.46 -6.57
C LEU A 249 1.53 24.60 -7.84
N GLY A 250 0.36 24.09 -8.26
CA GLY A 250 0.16 23.46 -9.58
C GLY A 250 0.71 24.33 -10.72
N HIS A 251 0.34 25.61 -10.73
CA HIS A 251 0.88 26.59 -11.68
C HIS A 251 2.35 26.94 -11.41
N GLY A 252 2.67 27.23 -10.14
CA GLY A 252 3.97 27.79 -9.78
C GLY A 252 5.14 26.83 -9.96
N LEU A 253 4.94 25.55 -9.63
CA LEU A 253 5.97 24.51 -9.68
C LEU A 253 5.92 23.69 -10.99
N PHE A 254 4.73 23.47 -11.55
CA PHE A 254 4.56 22.48 -12.62
C PHE A 254 3.98 23.03 -13.93
N ASP A 255 3.68 24.32 -14.01
CA ASP A 255 3.19 24.97 -15.23
C ASP A 255 1.87 24.38 -15.77
N LEU A 256 1.05 23.79 -14.89
CA LEU A 256 -0.29 23.32 -15.27
C LEU A 256 -1.21 24.51 -15.60
N PRO A 257 -2.15 24.37 -16.55
CA PRO A 257 -3.17 25.39 -16.82
C PRO A 257 -4.31 25.34 -15.79
N ASP A 258 -5.10 26.40 -15.74
CA ASP A 258 -6.44 26.33 -15.11
C ASP A 258 -7.34 25.42 -15.95
N LEU A 259 -8.12 24.56 -15.29
CA LEU A 259 -9.09 23.66 -15.93
C LEU A 259 -10.56 24.02 -15.61
N TYR A 260 -10.78 25.13 -14.91
CA TYR A 260 -12.07 25.82 -14.91
C TYR A 260 -12.08 26.90 -16.00
N ASP A 261 -13.27 27.25 -16.50
CA ASP A 261 -13.41 28.38 -17.42
C ASP A 261 -13.25 29.72 -16.69
N ARG A 262 -12.23 30.47 -17.07
CA ARG A 262 -11.83 31.73 -16.42
C ARG A 262 -12.69 32.91 -16.84
N ASP A 263 -13.42 32.81 -17.94
CA ASP A 263 -14.37 33.82 -18.39
C ASP A 263 -15.73 33.68 -17.69
N GLY A 264 -15.93 32.58 -16.96
CA GLY A 264 -17.04 32.30 -16.07
C GLY A 264 -18.33 31.87 -16.78
N SER A 265 -18.25 31.51 -18.05
CA SER A 265 -19.37 30.97 -18.84
C SER A 265 -19.67 29.50 -18.55
N SER A 266 -18.70 28.74 -18.00
CA SER A 266 -18.83 27.35 -17.54
C SER A 266 -18.17 27.10 -16.17
N GLN A 267 -18.17 25.84 -15.70
CA GLN A 267 -17.38 25.41 -14.52
C GLN A 267 -16.11 24.62 -14.89
N GLY A 268 -15.84 24.39 -16.18
CA GLY A 268 -14.81 23.43 -16.65
C GLY A 268 -14.97 22.08 -15.95
N LEU A 269 -13.89 21.55 -15.34
CA LEU A 269 -13.94 20.29 -14.59
C LEU A 269 -14.65 20.36 -13.22
N GLY A 270 -15.06 21.55 -12.76
CA GLY A 270 -15.79 21.69 -11.50
C GLY A 270 -15.04 21.11 -10.30
N ASP A 271 -15.75 20.43 -9.41
CA ASP A 271 -15.23 19.92 -8.14
C ASP A 271 -14.44 18.60 -8.29
N TRP A 272 -14.19 18.13 -9.51
CA TRP A 272 -13.48 16.89 -9.83
C TRP A 272 -11.95 17.01 -9.94
N SER A 273 -11.44 18.23 -10.12
CA SER A 273 -9.99 18.50 -10.24
C SER A 273 -9.57 19.68 -9.36
N VAL A 274 -8.42 19.58 -8.71
CA VAL A 274 -7.79 20.69 -7.98
C VAL A 274 -7.46 21.87 -8.90
N MET A 275 -7.20 21.63 -10.18
CA MET A 275 -6.97 22.68 -11.19
C MET A 275 -8.27 23.37 -11.62
N ALA A 276 -9.40 22.95 -11.04
CA ALA A 276 -10.71 23.55 -11.19
C ALA A 276 -11.31 23.90 -9.82
N GLY A 277 -12.62 23.69 -9.66
CA GLY A 277 -13.34 23.90 -8.42
C GLY A 277 -12.93 22.98 -7.26
N GLY A 278 -12.31 21.82 -7.55
CA GLY A 278 -11.95 20.81 -6.54
C GLY A 278 -11.01 21.32 -5.45
N SER A 279 -10.32 22.44 -5.68
CA SER A 279 -9.56 23.19 -4.66
C SER A 279 -10.40 23.65 -3.45
N TRP A 280 -11.74 23.70 -3.58
CA TRP A 280 -12.67 24.10 -2.52
C TRP A 280 -13.39 22.93 -1.83
N ASN A 281 -13.11 21.68 -2.20
CA ASN A 281 -13.70 20.50 -1.57
C ASN A 281 -13.35 20.46 -0.08
N GLY A 282 -14.30 20.06 0.76
CA GLY A 282 -14.16 20.17 2.22
C GLY A 282 -13.89 21.60 2.73
N ARG A 283 -14.34 22.64 1.99
CA ARG A 283 -13.99 24.07 2.21
C ARG A 283 -12.51 24.39 1.99
N GLY A 284 -11.84 23.60 1.16
CA GLY A 284 -10.41 23.68 0.85
C GLY A 284 -9.52 22.85 1.79
N ALA A 285 -10.08 22.16 2.78
CA ALA A 285 -9.33 21.25 3.65
C ALA A 285 -9.13 19.87 3.02
N SER A 286 -10.01 19.46 2.10
CA SER A 286 -9.96 18.18 1.39
C SER A 286 -9.98 18.44 -0.12
N PRO A 287 -8.95 19.10 -0.68
CA PRO A 287 -8.92 19.39 -2.11
C PRO A 287 -8.91 18.12 -2.94
N ALA A 288 -9.60 18.13 -4.07
CA ALA A 288 -9.58 17.01 -5.00
C ALA A 288 -8.16 16.62 -5.43
N HIS A 289 -7.97 15.39 -5.92
CA HIS A 289 -6.77 15.05 -6.67
C HIS A 289 -6.61 15.90 -7.95
N TYR A 290 -5.39 15.93 -8.48
CA TYR A 290 -5.20 16.23 -9.91
C TYR A 290 -6.00 15.21 -10.74
N ASP A 291 -6.68 15.70 -11.78
CA ASP A 291 -7.32 14.83 -12.77
C ASP A 291 -6.29 14.00 -13.55
N ALA A 292 -6.75 12.92 -14.19
CA ALA A 292 -5.92 12.04 -14.99
C ALA A 292 -5.04 12.77 -16.02
N TRP A 293 -5.58 13.80 -16.70
CA TRP A 293 -4.80 14.55 -17.69
C TRP A 293 -3.67 15.32 -17.01
N SER A 294 -3.97 16.06 -15.94
CA SER A 294 -2.95 16.74 -15.13
C SER A 294 -1.89 15.77 -14.60
N LYS A 295 -2.28 14.62 -14.02
CA LYS A 295 -1.33 13.58 -13.54
C LYS A 295 -0.45 13.04 -14.66
N MET A 296 -1.01 12.83 -15.86
CA MET A 296 -0.26 12.42 -17.05
C MET A 296 0.76 13.49 -17.47
N GLN A 297 0.38 14.77 -17.52
CA GLN A 297 1.31 15.87 -17.84
C GLN A 297 2.46 15.99 -16.83
N LEU A 298 2.17 15.73 -15.55
CA LEU A 298 3.17 15.69 -14.48
C LEU A 298 4.02 14.42 -14.51
N GLY A 299 3.62 13.39 -15.28
CA GLY A 299 4.19 12.05 -15.24
C GLY A 299 4.07 11.38 -13.88
N PHE A 300 3.02 11.69 -13.09
CA PHE A 300 2.67 10.94 -11.88
C PHE A 300 2.01 9.61 -12.23
N ILE A 301 1.44 9.52 -13.43
CA ILE A 301 0.93 8.29 -14.01
C ILE A 301 1.43 8.19 -15.45
N GLU A 302 1.66 6.97 -15.91
CA GLU A 302 1.83 6.64 -17.33
C GLU A 302 0.53 5.92 -17.77
N PRO A 303 -0.38 6.60 -18.47
CA PRO A 303 -1.67 5.99 -18.80
C PRO A 303 -1.50 4.88 -19.84
N ILE A 304 -2.31 3.84 -19.69
CA ILE A 304 -2.30 2.69 -20.58
C ILE A 304 -3.02 3.07 -21.87
N VAL A 305 -2.28 3.19 -22.97
CA VAL A 305 -2.86 3.38 -24.30
C VAL A 305 -3.38 2.04 -24.79
N LEU A 306 -4.69 1.95 -25.00
CA LEU A 306 -5.29 0.75 -25.57
C LEU A 306 -5.19 0.79 -27.10
N ASP A 307 -4.79 -0.33 -27.69
CA ASP A 307 -4.74 -0.57 -29.14
C ASP A 307 -5.68 -1.70 -29.60
N GLU A 308 -6.16 -2.53 -28.68
CA GLU A 308 -7.20 -3.54 -28.87
C GLU A 308 -8.45 -3.37 -27.99
N ASN A 309 -9.50 -4.13 -28.30
CA ASN A 309 -10.70 -4.19 -27.48
C ASN A 309 -10.47 -5.11 -26.28
N LEU A 310 -10.94 -4.70 -25.10
CA LEU A 310 -10.79 -5.45 -23.87
C LEU A 310 -12.15 -5.74 -23.23
N GLU A 311 -12.29 -6.92 -22.64
CA GLU A 311 -13.48 -7.31 -21.86
C GLU A 311 -13.11 -7.44 -20.38
N ASN A 312 -14.04 -7.08 -19.49
CA ASN A 312 -13.90 -7.14 -18.03
C ASN A 312 -12.66 -6.42 -17.47
N VAL A 313 -12.31 -5.28 -18.06
CA VAL A 313 -11.21 -4.42 -17.60
C VAL A 313 -11.50 -3.98 -16.17
N ARG A 314 -10.52 -4.18 -15.28
CA ARG A 314 -10.59 -3.77 -13.87
C ARG A 314 -9.77 -2.50 -13.70
N ILE A 315 -10.43 -1.41 -13.32
CA ILE A 315 -9.83 -0.09 -13.14
C ILE A 315 -9.91 0.25 -11.64
N PRO A 316 -8.80 0.13 -10.90
CA PRO A 316 -8.76 0.42 -9.46
C PRO A 316 -8.90 1.93 -9.20
N PRO A 317 -9.21 2.33 -7.95
CA PRO A 317 -9.32 3.74 -7.59
C PRO A 317 -7.99 4.48 -7.77
N VAL A 318 -8.04 5.63 -8.46
CA VAL A 318 -6.84 6.42 -8.76
C VAL A 318 -6.17 6.96 -7.50
N GLU A 319 -6.91 7.03 -6.39
CA GLU A 319 -6.40 7.50 -5.10
C GLU A 319 -5.39 6.52 -4.47
N THR A 320 -5.44 5.24 -4.86
CA THR A 320 -4.53 4.20 -4.35
C THR A 320 -3.56 3.68 -5.41
N GLU A 321 -3.97 3.69 -6.69
CA GLU A 321 -3.17 3.15 -7.79
C GLU A 321 -3.22 4.07 -9.01
N GLY A 322 -2.09 4.32 -9.67
CA GLY A 322 -1.96 5.24 -10.81
C GLY A 322 -2.57 4.74 -12.13
N SER A 323 -3.80 4.25 -12.12
CA SER A 323 -4.43 3.59 -13.27
C SER A 323 -5.34 4.53 -14.07
N ALA A 324 -4.92 4.90 -15.27
CA ALA A 324 -5.74 5.60 -16.26
C ALA A 324 -5.54 5.00 -17.66
N TYR A 325 -6.54 5.11 -18.52
CA TYR A 325 -6.50 4.52 -19.87
C TYR A 325 -6.82 5.55 -20.95
N VAL A 326 -5.99 5.60 -21.99
CA VAL A 326 -6.21 6.42 -23.19
C VAL A 326 -6.96 5.58 -24.22
N LEU A 327 -8.11 6.09 -24.65
CA LEU A 327 -9.02 5.43 -25.58
C LEU A 327 -9.16 6.25 -26.84
N TRP A 328 -8.73 5.69 -27.96
CA TRP A 328 -8.99 6.22 -29.28
C TRP A 328 -8.75 5.15 -30.34
N ASP A 329 -9.47 5.21 -31.48
CA ASP A 329 -9.40 4.29 -32.63
C ASP A 329 -8.09 3.48 -32.75
N ARG A 330 -8.06 2.26 -32.17
CA ARG A 330 -6.89 1.36 -32.13
C ARG A 330 -5.57 2.01 -31.67
N GLY A 331 -5.60 2.84 -30.64
CA GLY A 331 -4.41 3.47 -30.05
C GLY A 331 -3.74 4.52 -30.93
N ARG A 332 -4.37 4.92 -32.06
CA ARG A 332 -3.78 5.87 -33.01
C ARG A 332 -3.53 7.22 -32.35
N ALA A 333 -2.26 7.65 -32.39
CA ALA A 333 -1.85 8.96 -31.88
C ALA A 333 -2.65 10.10 -32.53
N ARG A 334 -3.41 10.83 -31.72
CA ARG A 334 -4.11 12.06 -32.09
C ARG A 334 -4.03 13.06 -30.96
N SER A 335 -4.26 14.32 -31.30
CA SER A 335 -4.46 15.39 -30.33
C SER A 335 -5.78 15.25 -29.58
N GLU A 336 -6.78 14.57 -30.17
CA GLU A 336 -8.11 14.37 -29.61
C GLU A 336 -8.29 12.90 -29.20
N TYR A 337 -8.71 12.64 -27.95
CA TYR A 337 -8.89 11.30 -27.40
C TYR A 337 -9.78 11.28 -26.15
N PHE A 338 -10.18 10.09 -25.68
CA PHE A 338 -10.82 9.93 -24.37
C PHE A 338 -9.81 9.39 -23.34
N LEU A 339 -9.90 9.87 -22.11
CA LEU A 339 -9.08 9.41 -20.98
C LEU A 339 -10.02 8.98 -19.86
N ILE A 340 -9.82 7.79 -19.29
CA ILE A 340 -10.67 7.29 -18.22
C ILE A 340 -9.87 6.98 -16.96
N GLU A 341 -10.48 7.26 -15.82
CA GLU A 341 -9.97 6.90 -14.48
C GLU A 341 -11.14 6.55 -13.56
N ASN A 342 -10.90 5.73 -12.54
CA ASN A 342 -11.92 5.44 -11.53
C ASN A 342 -11.65 6.27 -10.27
N ARG A 343 -12.60 7.12 -9.88
CA ARG A 343 -12.52 8.00 -8.72
C ARG A 343 -13.42 7.54 -7.60
N GLN A 344 -12.88 7.44 -6.39
CA GLN A 344 -13.60 7.03 -5.19
C GLN A 344 -13.38 8.03 -4.06
N ARG A 345 -14.33 8.12 -3.13
CA ARG A 345 -14.24 9.03 -1.99
C ARG A 345 -13.27 8.50 -0.93
N LEU A 346 -11.98 8.52 -1.25
CA LEU A 346 -10.87 8.06 -0.43
C LEU A 346 -9.88 9.22 -0.21
N GLY A 347 -9.14 9.19 0.90
CA GLY A 347 -8.12 10.19 1.21
C GLY A 347 -8.62 11.62 1.03
N PHE A 348 -7.88 12.44 0.28
CA PHE A 348 -8.27 13.83 0.03
C PHE A 348 -9.48 13.99 -0.90
N ASP A 349 -9.84 12.96 -1.66
CA ASP A 349 -11.04 12.90 -2.50
C ASP A 349 -12.32 12.50 -1.73
N ALA A 350 -12.26 12.36 -0.39
CA ALA A 350 -13.41 12.03 0.46
C ALA A 350 -14.63 12.95 0.28
N GLU A 351 -14.41 14.20 -0.14
CA GLU A 351 -15.43 15.24 -0.35
C GLU A 351 -15.83 15.44 -1.83
N LEU A 352 -15.47 14.52 -2.74
CA LEU A 352 -15.88 14.59 -4.15
C LEU A 352 -17.42 14.57 -4.33
N PRO A 353 -17.98 15.21 -5.38
CA PRO A 353 -19.42 15.26 -5.62
C PRO A 353 -20.09 13.88 -5.82
N GLY A 354 -19.33 12.90 -6.30
CA GLY A 354 -19.75 11.51 -6.51
C GLY A 354 -18.55 10.55 -6.50
N GLN A 355 -18.77 9.32 -6.98
CA GLN A 355 -17.74 8.30 -7.16
C GLN A 355 -18.12 7.37 -8.32
N GLY A 356 -17.12 6.83 -9.02
CA GLY A 356 -17.28 5.97 -10.19
C GLY A 356 -16.21 6.23 -11.24
N LEU A 357 -16.42 5.68 -12.44
CA LEU A 357 -15.58 5.90 -13.60
C LEU A 357 -15.85 7.28 -14.19
N LEU A 358 -14.83 8.14 -14.25
CA LEU A 358 -14.87 9.40 -14.97
C LEU A 358 -14.34 9.19 -16.39
N VAL A 359 -14.98 9.87 -17.35
CA VAL A 359 -14.58 9.87 -18.76
C VAL A 359 -14.28 11.29 -19.16
N TYR A 360 -13.04 11.57 -19.53
CA TYR A 360 -12.60 12.87 -20.01
C TYR A 360 -12.47 12.86 -21.53
N HIS A 361 -12.94 13.91 -22.20
CA HIS A 361 -12.69 14.15 -23.62
C HIS A 361 -11.61 15.22 -23.75
N ILE A 362 -10.47 14.84 -24.32
CA ILE A 362 -9.27 15.66 -24.43
C ILE A 362 -9.11 16.18 -25.86
N ASP A 363 -8.70 17.44 -26.03
CA ASP A 363 -8.05 17.92 -27.26
C ASP A 363 -6.83 18.81 -26.96
N ASP A 364 -5.64 18.24 -27.10
CA ASP A 364 -4.36 18.91 -26.84
C ASP A 364 -4.09 20.11 -27.77
N ASN A 365 -4.78 20.23 -28.92
CA ASN A 365 -4.67 21.43 -29.76
C ASN A 365 -5.24 22.68 -29.07
N MET A 366 -6.07 22.49 -28.03
CA MET A 366 -6.70 23.56 -27.27
C MET A 366 -5.89 24.01 -26.07
N ILE A 367 -4.61 23.61 -25.95
CA ILE A 367 -3.73 24.02 -24.84
C ILE A 367 -3.61 25.55 -24.73
N GLU A 368 -3.61 26.28 -25.86
CA GLU A 368 -3.58 27.75 -25.87
C GLU A 368 -4.91 28.38 -25.41
N SER A 369 -6.00 27.61 -25.31
CA SER A 369 -7.29 28.12 -24.82
C SER A 369 -7.46 28.04 -23.31
N GLN A 370 -6.62 27.26 -22.61
CA GLN A 370 -6.70 27.02 -21.15
C GLN A 370 -8.12 26.72 -20.65
N ASN A 371 -8.83 25.86 -21.39
CA ASN A 371 -10.18 25.41 -21.07
C ASN A 371 -11.31 26.47 -21.12
N ASP A 372 -11.08 27.66 -21.68
CA ASP A 372 -12.09 28.74 -21.78
C ASP A 372 -13.08 28.59 -22.96
N ASN A 373 -13.01 27.51 -23.75
CA ASN A 373 -13.86 27.32 -24.94
C ASN A 373 -14.88 26.20 -24.72
N GLU A 374 -15.97 26.49 -24.02
CA GLU A 374 -16.98 25.50 -23.69
C GLU A 374 -17.81 25.04 -24.91
N TRP A 375 -17.98 23.73 -25.03
CA TRP A 375 -18.90 23.13 -25.99
C TRP A 375 -20.08 22.47 -25.26
N SER A 376 -21.30 22.76 -25.71
CA SER A 376 -22.51 22.06 -25.27
C SER A 376 -23.53 21.97 -26.41
N PRO A 377 -24.46 21.00 -26.40
CA PRO A 377 -25.47 20.86 -27.43
C PRO A 377 -26.28 22.15 -27.67
N GLY A 378 -26.08 22.77 -28.84
CA GLY A 378 -26.77 24.00 -29.25
C GLY A 378 -25.98 25.29 -29.06
N ASN A 379 -24.74 25.24 -28.55
CA ASN A 379 -23.78 26.33 -28.64
C ASN A 379 -23.21 26.41 -30.07
N GLU A 380 -23.27 27.59 -30.72
CA GLU A 380 -22.79 27.80 -32.11
C GLU A 380 -21.32 28.28 -32.16
N ASN A 381 -20.62 28.32 -31.02
CA ASN A 381 -19.20 28.67 -30.97
C ASN A 381 -18.34 27.56 -31.59
N GLU A 382 -17.33 27.93 -32.38
CA GLU A 382 -16.42 27.00 -33.09
C GLU A 382 -15.34 26.38 -32.18
N GLY A 383 -15.51 26.38 -30.85
CA GLY A 383 -14.50 25.93 -29.87
C GLY A 383 -14.98 24.75 -29.01
N HIS A 384 -14.02 24.08 -28.37
CA HIS A 384 -14.22 23.01 -27.38
C HIS A 384 -13.09 23.03 -26.35
N TYR A 385 -13.27 22.28 -25.26
CA TYR A 385 -12.36 22.24 -24.12
C TYR A 385 -11.00 21.61 -24.48
N LEU A 386 -10.00 21.91 -23.64
CA LEU A 386 -8.78 21.14 -23.54
C LEU A 386 -9.05 19.82 -22.81
N VAL A 387 -9.75 19.90 -21.67
CA VAL A 387 -10.19 18.76 -20.86
C VAL A 387 -11.67 18.96 -20.50
N ALA A 388 -12.54 18.14 -21.09
CA ALA A 388 -13.96 18.08 -20.76
C ALA A 388 -14.28 16.86 -19.89
N LEU A 389 -15.25 16.95 -18.99
CA LEU A 389 -15.83 15.78 -18.32
C LEU A 389 -17.14 15.40 -18.99
N GLU A 390 -17.20 14.17 -19.51
CA GLU A 390 -18.42 13.61 -20.08
C GLU A 390 -19.36 13.16 -18.93
N GLN A 391 -20.33 14.00 -18.58
CA GLN A 391 -21.26 13.76 -17.47
C GLN A 391 -22.25 12.65 -17.81
N ALA A 392 -22.25 11.54 -17.06
CA ALA A 392 -22.96 10.30 -17.40
C ALA A 392 -24.49 10.40 -17.51
N ASP A 393 -25.10 11.49 -17.06
CA ASP A 393 -26.53 11.77 -17.20
C ASP A 393 -26.89 12.62 -18.44
N GLY A 394 -25.91 13.23 -19.10
CA GLY A 394 -26.08 14.07 -20.28
C GLY A 394 -26.80 15.40 -20.02
N GLU A 395 -26.78 15.91 -18.80
CA GLU A 395 -27.46 17.18 -18.43
C GLU A 395 -26.56 18.42 -18.60
N TYR A 396 -25.25 18.23 -18.77
CA TYR A 396 -24.27 19.28 -19.07
C TYR A 396 -24.25 20.41 -18.01
N GLU A 397 -24.42 20.08 -16.72
CA GLU A 397 -24.48 21.08 -15.67
C GLU A 397 -23.20 21.91 -15.52
N LEU A 398 -22.03 21.30 -15.76
CA LEU A 398 -20.73 21.97 -15.73
C LEU A 398 -20.66 23.06 -16.81
N GLU A 399 -21.02 22.74 -18.04
CA GLU A 399 -21.03 23.64 -19.20
C GLU A 399 -22.06 24.76 -19.03
N LEU A 400 -23.21 24.44 -18.43
CA LEU A 400 -24.33 25.37 -18.29
C LEU A 400 -24.27 26.20 -17.00
N THR A 401 -23.23 26.04 -16.17
CA THR A 401 -23.08 26.65 -14.83
C THR A 401 -24.26 26.37 -13.89
N ALA A 402 -24.89 25.20 -14.06
CA ALA A 402 -26.01 24.77 -13.26
C ALA A 402 -25.55 24.09 -11.95
N SER A 403 -24.42 23.39 -12.00
CA SER A 403 -23.75 22.72 -10.87
C SER A 403 -22.22 22.76 -11.07
N ARG A 404 -21.45 22.43 -10.03
CA ARG A 404 -19.99 22.21 -10.09
C ARG A 404 -19.62 20.72 -10.15
N GLY A 405 -20.62 19.89 -10.43
CA GLY A 405 -20.53 18.45 -10.44
C GLY A 405 -21.41 17.83 -9.36
N ASP A 406 -21.90 16.63 -9.61
CA ASP A 406 -22.70 15.86 -8.68
C ASP A 406 -22.57 14.35 -8.85
N GLY A 407 -23.32 13.58 -8.06
CA GLY A 407 -23.23 12.13 -8.07
C GLY A 407 -23.68 11.47 -9.37
N SER A 408 -24.26 12.21 -10.33
CA SER A 408 -24.75 11.71 -11.61
C SER A 408 -23.68 11.79 -12.71
N ASP A 409 -22.62 12.58 -12.53
CA ASP A 409 -21.56 12.74 -13.53
C ASP A 409 -20.74 11.46 -13.77
N PRO A 410 -20.36 10.66 -12.75
CA PRO A 410 -19.57 9.45 -12.97
C PRO A 410 -20.39 8.30 -13.56
N PHE A 411 -19.73 7.38 -14.26
CA PHE A 411 -20.31 6.12 -14.71
C PHE A 411 -20.07 4.99 -13.69
N PRO A 412 -21.08 4.18 -13.32
CA PRO A 412 -22.48 4.41 -13.60
C PRO A 412 -23.10 5.49 -12.69
N GLY A 413 -22.42 5.88 -11.62
CA GLY A 413 -22.83 6.93 -10.70
C GLY A 413 -24.23 6.72 -10.12
N THR A 414 -24.85 7.80 -9.69
CA THR A 414 -26.22 7.79 -9.15
C THR A 414 -27.28 7.72 -10.25
N HIS A 415 -26.94 8.12 -11.49
CA HIS A 415 -27.81 8.00 -12.67
C HIS A 415 -27.93 6.55 -13.17
N ARG A 416 -26.98 5.69 -12.77
CA ARG A 416 -26.85 4.28 -13.16
C ARG A 416 -26.67 4.08 -14.67
N ASN A 417 -25.98 5.00 -15.33
CA ASN A 417 -25.66 4.85 -16.75
C ASN A 417 -24.44 3.94 -16.91
N SER A 418 -24.65 2.71 -17.37
CA SER A 418 -23.55 1.74 -17.55
C SER A 418 -22.99 1.72 -18.97
N THR A 419 -23.17 2.79 -19.77
CA THR A 419 -22.78 2.80 -21.18
C THR A 419 -22.39 4.19 -21.69
N PHE A 420 -21.24 4.26 -22.34
CA PHE A 420 -20.74 5.42 -23.08
C PHE A 420 -20.33 4.96 -24.49
N ASN A 421 -20.96 5.46 -25.55
CA ASN A 421 -20.66 5.11 -26.94
C ASN A 421 -21.17 6.19 -27.92
N ALA A 422 -21.02 5.96 -29.23
CA ALA A 422 -21.39 6.95 -30.26
C ALA A 422 -22.92 7.21 -30.34
N GLU A 423 -23.75 6.35 -29.75
CA GLU A 423 -25.21 6.48 -29.71
C GLU A 423 -25.75 6.93 -28.33
N SER A 424 -24.89 7.05 -27.30
CA SER A 424 -25.29 7.50 -25.97
C SER A 424 -25.33 9.03 -25.87
N GLU A 425 -25.84 9.52 -24.73
CA GLU A 425 -25.79 10.91 -24.33
C GLU A 425 -25.21 10.94 -22.90
N PRO A 426 -24.00 11.48 -22.69
CA PRO A 426 -23.09 12.04 -23.68
C PRO A 426 -22.58 10.98 -24.66
N SER A 427 -22.17 11.41 -25.86
CA SER A 427 -21.72 10.51 -26.94
C SER A 427 -20.21 10.45 -27.01
N SER A 428 -19.66 9.30 -27.40
CA SER A 428 -18.23 9.16 -27.70
C SER A 428 -17.82 9.71 -29.08
N LEU A 429 -18.61 10.57 -29.72
CA LEU A 429 -18.24 11.15 -31.01
C LEU A 429 -17.10 12.17 -30.84
N ALA A 430 -16.23 12.25 -31.85
CA ALA A 430 -15.26 13.34 -31.94
C ALA A 430 -16.00 14.69 -32.08
N TYR A 431 -15.34 15.81 -31.74
CA TYR A 431 -15.92 17.16 -31.89
C TYR A 431 -16.31 17.50 -33.34
N SER A 432 -15.67 16.85 -34.33
CA SER A 432 -16.05 16.92 -35.75
C SER A 432 -17.40 16.25 -36.08
N GLY A 433 -17.96 15.46 -35.15
CA GLY A 433 -19.11 14.58 -35.33
C GLY A 433 -18.76 13.22 -35.96
N ALA A 434 -17.47 12.93 -36.17
CA ALA A 434 -17.02 11.62 -36.64
C ALA A 434 -17.09 10.57 -35.51
N ASN A 435 -17.24 9.30 -35.90
CA ASN A 435 -17.17 8.20 -34.94
C ASN A 435 -15.74 8.03 -34.44
N SER A 436 -15.53 8.00 -33.12
CA SER A 436 -14.23 7.73 -32.50
C SER A 436 -13.91 6.23 -32.43
N ASN A 437 -14.91 5.37 -32.67
CA ASN A 437 -14.90 3.92 -32.41
C ASN A 437 -14.77 3.52 -30.93
N VAL A 438 -14.78 4.50 -30.00
CA VAL A 438 -14.72 4.25 -28.56
C VAL A 438 -16.12 3.89 -28.04
N ALA A 439 -16.21 2.82 -27.26
CA ALA A 439 -17.36 2.50 -26.43
C ALA A 439 -16.89 1.85 -25.12
N ILE A 440 -17.55 2.21 -24.02
CA ILE A 440 -17.36 1.62 -22.70
C ILE A 440 -18.72 1.09 -22.26
N THR A 441 -18.83 -0.21 -22.05
CA THR A 441 -20.09 -0.91 -21.76
C THR A 441 -19.99 -1.74 -20.49
N ASP A 442 -21.17 -2.15 -19.99
CA ASP A 442 -21.30 -3.00 -18.80
C ASP A 442 -20.57 -2.45 -17.56
N ILE A 443 -20.49 -1.12 -17.46
CA ILE A 443 -19.79 -0.42 -16.38
C ILE A 443 -20.48 -0.68 -15.04
N VAL A 444 -19.75 -1.30 -14.11
CA VAL A 444 -20.17 -1.55 -12.73
C VAL A 444 -19.05 -1.19 -11.75
N ILE A 445 -19.42 -0.76 -10.55
CA ILE A 445 -18.46 -0.58 -9.45
C ILE A 445 -18.65 -1.75 -8.47
N GLN A 446 -17.59 -2.52 -8.22
CA GLN A 446 -17.54 -3.62 -7.25
C GLN A 446 -16.31 -3.45 -6.37
N ASN A 447 -16.48 -3.46 -5.05
CA ASN A 447 -15.40 -3.21 -4.09
C ASN A 447 -14.54 -1.97 -4.45
N ARG A 448 -15.18 -0.87 -4.88
CA ARG A 448 -14.54 0.37 -5.34
C ARG A 448 -13.76 0.29 -6.66
N ILE A 449 -13.62 -0.90 -7.26
CA ILE A 449 -13.03 -1.11 -8.58
C ILE A 449 -14.11 -0.93 -9.65
N ALA A 450 -13.82 -0.16 -10.71
CA ALA A 450 -14.67 -0.10 -11.89
C ALA A 450 -14.37 -1.30 -12.80
N ILE A 451 -15.41 -2.02 -13.21
CA ILE A 451 -15.33 -3.14 -14.13
C ILE A 451 -16.15 -2.78 -15.37
N CYS A 452 -15.55 -2.87 -16.56
CA CYS A 452 -16.22 -2.54 -17.81
C CYS A 452 -15.60 -3.26 -19.02
N ASP A 453 -16.36 -3.34 -20.09
CA ASP A 453 -15.84 -3.70 -21.41
C ASP A 453 -15.47 -2.43 -22.17
N ILE A 454 -14.31 -2.43 -22.81
CA ILE A 454 -13.79 -1.30 -23.58
C ILE A 454 -13.62 -1.72 -25.03
N THR A 455 -14.27 -0.99 -25.91
CA THR A 455 -14.14 -1.11 -27.36
C THR A 455 -13.50 0.16 -27.88
N ILE A 456 -12.41 0.05 -28.64
CA ILE A 456 -11.78 1.15 -29.36
C ILE A 456 -11.69 0.87 -30.86
N SER A 457 -12.32 -0.21 -31.29
CA SER A 457 -12.55 -0.55 -32.68
C SER A 457 -13.91 -1.23 -32.79
N SER A 458 -14.78 -0.73 -33.66
CA SER A 458 -16.06 -1.40 -33.87
C SER A 458 -15.80 -2.81 -34.38
N GLY A 459 -16.11 -3.83 -33.56
CA GLY A 459 -15.91 -5.27 -33.83
C GLY A 459 -16.64 -5.84 -35.06
N ASP A 460 -17.04 -4.98 -36.01
CA ASP A 460 -17.51 -5.33 -37.35
C ASP A 460 -16.42 -5.14 -38.44
N ASP A 461 -15.26 -4.54 -38.13
CA ASP A 461 -14.14 -4.47 -39.07
C ASP A 461 -12.84 -4.82 -38.33
N GLU A 462 -12.44 -6.09 -38.34
CA GLU A 462 -11.00 -6.36 -38.45
C GLU A 462 -10.60 -5.69 -39.78
N GLY A 463 -9.79 -4.63 -39.67
CA GLY A 463 -8.94 -3.98 -40.67
C GLY A 463 -9.20 -2.57 -41.19
N PHE A 464 -8.24 -2.14 -42.00
CA PHE A 464 -8.11 -0.87 -42.69
C PHE A 464 -7.36 -1.10 -44.02
N ILE A 465 -7.39 -0.15 -44.96
CA ILE A 465 -6.45 -0.13 -46.08
C ILE A 465 -5.46 1.03 -45.89
N VAL A 466 -4.17 0.78 -46.07
CA VAL A 466 -3.11 1.78 -45.94
C VAL A 466 -2.04 1.58 -47.00
N ILE A 467 -1.24 2.62 -47.24
CA ILE A 467 0.02 2.50 -47.97
C ILE A 467 0.99 1.75 -47.05
N ASN A 468 1.48 0.59 -47.49
CA ASN A 468 2.27 -0.33 -46.65
C ASN A 468 3.77 -0.23 -46.92
N GLU A 469 4.16 -0.15 -48.19
CA GLU A 469 5.56 -0.09 -48.61
C GLU A 469 5.63 0.56 -50.00
N PHE A 470 6.69 1.31 -50.30
CA PHE A 470 6.92 1.81 -51.64
C PHE A 470 8.40 2.06 -51.93
N GLN A 471 8.73 2.09 -53.22
CA GLN A 471 10.09 2.30 -53.70
C GLN A 471 10.10 3.23 -54.92
N SER A 472 10.83 4.34 -54.79
CA SER A 472 10.96 5.40 -55.81
C SER A 472 12.30 5.40 -56.56
N ASN A 473 13.17 4.41 -56.27
CA ASN A 473 14.50 4.27 -56.88
C ASN A 473 14.89 2.79 -57.04
N ASN A 474 14.04 2.06 -57.76
CA ASN A 474 14.21 0.64 -58.03
C ASN A 474 15.13 0.41 -59.25
N ASN A 475 16.33 -0.14 -59.05
CA ASN A 475 17.23 -0.45 -60.15
C ASN A 475 17.40 -1.96 -60.36
N ASN A 476 17.15 -2.77 -59.33
CA ASN A 476 17.42 -4.20 -59.39
C ASN A 476 16.55 -5.14 -58.52
N THR A 477 15.68 -4.63 -57.63
CA THR A 477 15.02 -5.42 -56.57
C THR A 477 13.75 -6.12 -57.05
N PHE A 478 12.78 -5.38 -57.57
CA PHE A 478 11.46 -5.91 -57.93
C PHE A 478 11.08 -5.52 -59.36
N ARG A 479 10.57 -6.46 -60.16
CA ARG A 479 10.26 -6.18 -61.57
C ARG A 479 8.77 -6.15 -61.80
N ASP A 480 8.35 -5.26 -62.69
CA ASP A 480 7.00 -5.30 -63.23
C ASP A 480 6.78 -6.55 -64.11
N PRO A 481 5.54 -6.84 -64.51
CA PRO A 481 5.23 -8.00 -65.36
C PRO A 481 5.88 -7.97 -66.76
N GLU A 482 6.37 -6.81 -67.19
CA GLU A 482 7.06 -6.56 -68.44
C GLU A 482 8.59 -6.76 -68.31
N GLY A 483 9.07 -6.85 -67.07
CA GLY A 483 10.45 -7.13 -66.68
C GLY A 483 11.30 -5.88 -66.46
N GLU A 484 10.69 -4.70 -66.37
CA GLU A 484 11.25 -3.39 -66.08
C GLU A 484 11.38 -3.19 -64.55
N TYR A 485 12.12 -2.17 -64.12
CA TYR A 485 12.41 -1.89 -62.70
C TYR A 485 11.84 -0.52 -62.38
N ASP A 486 10.53 -0.44 -62.32
CA ASP A 486 9.81 0.82 -62.13
C ASP A 486 9.51 1.07 -60.65
N ASP A 487 9.12 2.30 -60.36
CA ASP A 487 8.65 2.70 -59.04
C ASP A 487 7.36 1.93 -58.71
N TRP A 488 7.19 1.57 -57.45
CA TRP A 488 6.01 0.83 -57.03
C TRP A 488 5.55 1.26 -55.65
N ILE A 489 4.24 1.11 -55.42
CA ILE A 489 3.54 1.39 -54.17
C ILE A 489 2.72 0.15 -53.83
N GLU A 490 2.75 -0.26 -52.58
CA GLU A 490 1.98 -1.35 -52.03
C GLU A 490 0.89 -0.82 -51.10
N ILE A 491 -0.32 -1.37 -51.25
CA ILE A 491 -1.42 -1.18 -50.32
C ILE A 491 -1.66 -2.49 -49.58
N TYR A 492 -1.72 -2.42 -48.25
CA TYR A 492 -2.10 -3.55 -47.41
C TYR A 492 -3.59 -3.44 -47.05
N ASN A 493 -4.30 -4.57 -47.13
CA ASN A 493 -5.63 -4.70 -46.58
C ASN A 493 -5.56 -5.46 -45.25
N GLY A 494 -5.53 -4.73 -44.14
CA GLY A 494 -5.59 -5.30 -42.80
C GLY A 494 -6.96 -5.87 -42.44
N THR A 495 -7.93 -5.89 -43.37
CA THR A 495 -9.28 -6.38 -43.07
C THR A 495 -9.46 -7.87 -43.12
N ASN A 496 -10.45 -8.35 -42.38
CA ASN A 496 -10.95 -9.73 -42.42
C ASN A 496 -11.79 -10.03 -43.65
N GLY A 497 -12.08 -9.01 -44.45
CA GLY A 497 -12.86 -9.09 -45.68
C GLY A 497 -12.03 -8.76 -46.92
N GLU A 498 -12.61 -9.02 -48.08
CA GLU A 498 -12.09 -8.47 -49.33
C GLU A 498 -12.52 -7.00 -49.44
N VAL A 499 -11.57 -6.08 -49.67
CA VAL A 499 -11.85 -4.65 -49.86
C VAL A 499 -11.99 -4.30 -51.34
N ASP A 500 -13.01 -3.51 -51.68
CA ASP A 500 -13.29 -2.94 -53.01
C ASP A 500 -12.74 -1.53 -53.16
N LEU A 501 -11.71 -1.37 -54.01
CA LEU A 501 -11.11 -0.07 -54.29
C LEU A 501 -11.80 0.74 -55.41
N THR A 502 -12.97 0.32 -55.88
CA THR A 502 -13.71 1.03 -56.94
C THR A 502 -14.07 2.44 -56.46
N GLY A 503 -13.63 3.45 -57.20
CA GLY A 503 -13.88 4.85 -56.87
C GLY A 503 -12.84 5.52 -55.99
N HIS A 504 -11.90 4.76 -55.40
CA HIS A 504 -10.78 5.33 -54.65
C HIS A 504 -9.79 6.02 -55.59
N THR A 505 -8.98 6.93 -55.06
CA THR A 505 -7.95 7.64 -55.82
C THR A 505 -6.59 7.61 -55.12
N MET A 506 -5.51 7.75 -55.90
CA MET A 506 -4.15 8.01 -55.40
C MET A 506 -3.50 9.18 -56.13
N SER A 507 -2.50 9.76 -55.49
CA SER A 507 -1.78 10.94 -55.95
C SER A 507 -0.36 10.99 -55.38
N ASP A 508 0.58 11.55 -56.14
CA ASP A 508 1.90 12.02 -55.67
C ASP A 508 1.90 13.50 -55.20
N ASP A 509 0.73 14.13 -55.13
CA ASP A 509 0.52 15.51 -54.68
C ASP A 509 -0.74 15.61 -53.80
N ALA A 510 -0.55 15.96 -52.52
CA ALA A 510 -1.64 16.13 -51.55
C ALA A 510 -2.63 17.25 -51.95
N GLU A 511 -2.20 18.23 -52.74
CA GLU A 511 -3.07 19.31 -53.25
C GLU A 511 -3.95 18.85 -54.45
N GLU A 512 -3.67 17.68 -55.04
CA GLU A 512 -4.40 17.09 -56.16
C GLU A 512 -4.89 15.64 -55.84
N PRO A 513 -5.82 15.44 -54.88
CA PRO A 513 -6.19 14.11 -54.36
C PRO A 513 -6.90 13.18 -55.37
N ASP A 514 -7.30 13.67 -56.55
CA ASP A 514 -8.02 12.94 -57.60
C ASP A 514 -7.17 12.61 -58.85
N MET A 515 -5.83 12.64 -58.74
CA MET A 515 -4.91 12.45 -59.87
C MET A 515 -5.05 11.10 -60.60
N TRP A 516 -5.18 9.99 -59.88
CA TRP A 516 -5.36 8.66 -60.47
C TRP A 516 -6.50 7.90 -59.80
N LEU A 517 -7.41 7.36 -60.61
CA LEU A 517 -8.56 6.57 -60.17
C LEU A 517 -8.25 5.08 -60.33
N PHE A 518 -8.49 4.28 -59.28
CA PHE A 518 -8.33 2.84 -59.38
C PHE A 518 -9.23 2.23 -60.48
N PRO A 519 -8.76 1.20 -61.21
CA PRO A 519 -9.60 0.47 -62.14
C PRO A 519 -10.84 -0.12 -61.44
N ASP A 520 -11.99 -0.06 -62.11
CA ASP A 520 -13.22 -0.68 -61.63
C ASP A 520 -13.00 -2.16 -61.27
N ALA A 521 -13.57 -2.58 -60.15
CA ALA A 521 -13.50 -3.94 -59.64
C ALA A 521 -12.10 -4.38 -59.13
N THR A 522 -11.22 -3.44 -58.78
CA THR A 522 -9.98 -3.76 -58.03
C THR A 522 -10.33 -4.24 -56.63
N ARG A 523 -9.73 -5.37 -56.21
CA ARG A 523 -10.02 -6.05 -54.95
C ARG A 523 -8.72 -6.46 -54.26
N ILE A 524 -8.68 -6.32 -52.94
CA ILE A 524 -7.62 -6.87 -52.10
C ILE A 524 -8.26 -7.86 -51.14
N PRO A 525 -7.91 -9.16 -51.16
CA PRO A 525 -8.37 -10.12 -50.16
C PRO A 525 -7.96 -9.73 -48.73
N ALA A 526 -8.57 -10.39 -47.75
CA ALA A 526 -8.26 -10.18 -46.34
C ALA A 526 -6.77 -10.49 -46.05
N ALA A 527 -6.12 -9.61 -45.28
CA ALA A 527 -4.69 -9.69 -44.93
C ALA A 527 -3.76 -9.89 -46.16
N ASP A 528 -4.12 -9.28 -47.30
CA ASP A 528 -3.39 -9.41 -48.57
C ASP A 528 -2.92 -8.02 -49.07
N PHE A 529 -2.06 -8.03 -50.08
CA PHE A 529 -1.36 -6.84 -50.57
C PHE A 529 -1.69 -6.55 -52.05
N LEU A 530 -1.64 -5.28 -52.43
CA LEU A 530 -1.81 -4.84 -53.81
C LEU A 530 -0.64 -3.98 -54.25
N ILE A 531 0.03 -4.40 -55.32
CA ILE A 531 1.10 -3.61 -55.96
C ILE A 531 0.53 -2.72 -57.07
N ILE A 532 0.93 -1.45 -57.02
CA ILE A 532 0.69 -0.42 -58.04
C ILE A 532 2.04 0.05 -58.57
N TRP A 533 2.24 0.01 -59.90
CA TRP A 533 3.43 0.52 -60.56
C TRP A 533 3.26 2.01 -60.90
N ALA A 534 4.12 2.87 -60.38
CA ALA A 534 4.07 4.32 -60.62
C ALA A 534 5.02 4.70 -61.77
N ASP A 535 4.61 4.40 -63.01
CA ASP A 535 5.49 4.49 -64.20
C ASP A 535 4.92 5.30 -65.38
N ARG A 536 3.64 5.70 -65.32
CA ARG A 536 2.84 6.35 -66.40
C ARG A 536 2.45 5.44 -67.56
N ASP A 537 2.60 4.14 -67.46
CA ASP A 537 2.37 3.18 -68.55
C ASP A 537 1.12 2.29 -68.31
N MET A 538 -0.03 2.94 -68.08
CA MET A 538 -1.35 2.33 -67.85
C MET A 538 -1.85 1.28 -68.87
N GLU A 539 -1.18 1.10 -70.01
CA GLU A 539 -1.54 0.09 -71.02
C GLU A 539 -0.84 -1.28 -70.79
N GLN A 540 0.07 -1.37 -69.83
CA GLN A 540 0.85 -2.58 -69.48
C GLN A 540 0.07 -3.59 -68.62
N ASN A 541 0.59 -4.81 -68.45
CA ASN A 541 -0.07 -5.82 -67.64
C ASN A 541 0.17 -5.58 -66.15
N GLY A 542 -0.89 -5.35 -65.39
CA GLY A 542 -0.78 -5.05 -63.96
C GLY A 542 -1.67 -3.86 -63.63
N ILE A 543 -1.42 -3.24 -62.48
CA ILE A 543 -2.03 -1.96 -62.12
C ILE A 543 -0.93 -0.91 -62.20
N HIS A 544 -1.04 -0.01 -63.16
CA HIS A 544 -0.06 1.05 -63.40
C HIS A 544 -0.75 2.41 -63.22
N ALA A 545 -0.14 3.30 -62.44
CA ALA A 545 -0.59 4.65 -62.19
C ALA A 545 -0.22 5.61 -63.33
N ASN A 546 -0.87 6.78 -63.38
CA ASN A 546 -0.57 7.82 -64.37
C ASN A 546 0.47 8.85 -63.90
N PHE A 547 1.19 8.55 -62.81
CA PHE A 547 2.25 9.35 -62.21
C PHE A 547 3.49 8.49 -61.91
N THR A 548 4.58 9.12 -61.46
CA THR A 548 5.89 8.49 -61.15
C THR A 548 6.41 9.07 -59.88
N LEU A 549 7.17 8.31 -59.07
CA LEU A 549 7.72 8.83 -57.83
C LEU A 549 9.04 9.59 -58.02
N ASN A 550 9.28 10.61 -57.21
CA ASN A 550 10.49 11.41 -57.21
C ASN A 550 11.45 10.92 -56.13
N GLN A 551 12.53 10.25 -56.56
CA GLN A 551 13.61 9.75 -55.71
C GLN A 551 14.25 10.77 -54.73
N ARG A 552 13.96 12.08 -54.83
CA ARG A 552 14.41 13.11 -53.87
C ARG A 552 13.43 13.41 -52.74
N GLY A 553 12.27 12.79 -52.76
CA GLY A 553 11.18 13.02 -51.81
C GLY A 553 10.03 13.82 -52.40
N GLU A 554 8.83 13.44 -51.99
CA GLU A 554 7.51 14.04 -52.25
C GLU A 554 6.47 13.32 -51.37
N THR A 555 5.20 13.35 -51.74
CA THR A 555 4.10 12.73 -51.00
C THR A 555 3.52 11.55 -51.79
N VAL A 556 2.96 10.56 -51.11
CA VAL A 556 2.05 9.55 -51.71
C VAL A 556 0.80 9.50 -50.87
N GLY A 557 -0.39 9.61 -51.48
CA GLY A 557 -1.65 9.54 -50.74
C GLY A 557 -2.69 8.62 -51.37
N LEU A 558 -3.64 8.20 -50.54
CA LEU A 558 -4.78 7.34 -50.82
C LEU A 558 -6.07 7.97 -50.27
N TRP A 559 -7.09 8.12 -51.12
CA TRP A 559 -8.37 8.74 -50.76
C TRP A 559 -9.57 7.86 -51.08
N ALA A 560 -10.61 7.99 -50.26
CA ALA A 560 -11.89 7.34 -50.40
C ALA A 560 -12.73 7.97 -51.54
N PRO A 561 -13.75 7.27 -52.08
CA PRO A 561 -14.58 7.78 -53.18
C PRO A 561 -15.36 9.07 -52.88
N ASN A 562 -15.54 9.40 -51.60
CA ASN A 562 -16.17 10.64 -51.14
C ASN A 562 -15.18 11.82 -51.01
N GLY A 563 -13.88 11.57 -51.18
CA GLY A 563 -12.81 12.56 -51.07
C GLY A 563 -12.11 12.62 -49.72
N ASP A 564 -12.49 11.76 -48.77
CA ASP A 564 -11.83 11.69 -47.46
C ASP A 564 -10.46 11.04 -47.60
N GLU A 565 -9.48 11.54 -46.86
CA GLU A 565 -8.14 10.97 -46.77
C GLU A 565 -8.18 9.64 -46.01
N ILE A 566 -7.56 8.61 -46.58
CA ILE A 566 -7.40 7.31 -45.94
C ILE A 566 -5.98 7.17 -45.37
N ASP A 567 -4.98 7.49 -46.18
CA ASP A 567 -3.57 7.45 -45.77
C ASP A 567 -2.72 8.39 -46.62
N ILE A 568 -1.71 9.01 -46.02
CA ILE A 568 -0.81 9.93 -46.70
C ILE A 568 0.59 9.87 -46.09
N VAL A 569 1.61 9.84 -46.95
CA VAL A 569 3.01 9.65 -46.55
C VAL A 569 3.90 10.65 -47.25
N ASP A 570 4.52 11.52 -46.46
CA ASP A 570 5.60 12.40 -46.93
C ASP A 570 6.95 11.69 -46.77
N PHE A 571 7.75 11.63 -47.85
CA PHE A 571 9.04 10.96 -47.83
C PHE A 571 10.18 11.81 -48.38
N GLY A 572 11.41 11.48 -47.93
CA GLY A 572 12.65 12.15 -48.33
C GLY A 572 13.36 11.49 -49.51
N GLU A 573 14.65 11.80 -49.70
CA GLU A 573 15.48 11.17 -50.72
C GLU A 573 15.70 9.68 -50.41
N GLN A 574 15.25 8.77 -51.29
CA GLN A 574 15.42 7.33 -51.10
C GLN A 574 16.72 6.80 -51.70
N GLN A 575 17.40 5.93 -50.95
CA GLN A 575 18.56 5.19 -51.43
C GLN A 575 18.16 4.22 -52.55
N ALA A 576 19.04 4.04 -53.54
CA ALA A 576 18.80 3.09 -54.62
C ALA A 576 18.62 1.66 -54.06
N ASP A 577 17.60 0.97 -54.57
CA ASP A 577 17.26 -0.41 -54.22
C ASP A 577 16.78 -0.63 -52.77
N TRP A 578 16.55 0.44 -52.00
CA TRP A 578 15.91 0.38 -50.68
C TRP A 578 14.45 0.85 -50.83
N SER A 579 13.53 0.28 -50.06
CA SER A 579 12.14 0.75 -49.98
C SER A 579 11.91 1.45 -48.65
N LEU A 580 10.85 2.26 -48.60
CA LEU A 580 10.32 2.82 -47.36
C LEU A 580 8.99 2.10 -47.11
N GLY A 581 8.83 1.49 -45.95
CA GLY A 581 7.59 0.79 -45.59
C GLY A 581 7.31 0.87 -44.10
N ARG A 582 6.13 0.43 -43.72
CA ARG A 582 5.72 0.34 -42.33
C ARG A 582 6.50 -0.78 -41.63
N GLU A 583 6.89 -0.58 -40.36
CA GLU A 583 7.70 -1.52 -39.57
C GLU A 583 7.07 -2.92 -39.50
N GLU A 584 5.75 -2.97 -39.36
CA GLU A 584 4.90 -4.15 -39.53
C GLU A 584 3.78 -3.83 -40.53
N ASP A 585 3.04 -4.85 -40.98
CA ASP A 585 1.95 -4.66 -41.93
C ASP A 585 0.87 -3.74 -41.37
N GLY A 586 0.80 -2.52 -41.93
CA GLY A 586 -0.13 -1.51 -41.48
C GLY A 586 0.23 -0.74 -40.20
N ALA A 587 1.42 -0.94 -39.62
CA ALA A 587 1.89 -0.19 -38.44
C ALA A 587 2.19 1.28 -38.73
N ASP A 588 2.08 2.16 -37.72
CA ASP A 588 2.25 3.62 -37.91
C ASP A 588 3.70 4.07 -38.16
N ASN A 589 4.68 3.31 -37.68
CA ASN A 589 6.10 3.63 -37.85
C ASN A 589 6.60 3.26 -39.25
N TRP A 590 7.38 4.14 -39.86
CA TRP A 590 8.01 3.91 -41.16
C TRP A 590 9.52 3.68 -41.03
N VAL A 591 10.02 2.65 -41.70
CA VAL A 591 11.43 2.24 -41.73
C VAL A 591 11.93 2.05 -43.16
N GLU A 592 13.24 2.21 -43.36
CA GLU A 592 13.87 1.89 -44.65
C GLU A 592 14.28 0.41 -44.69
N PHE A 593 13.81 -0.34 -45.68
CA PHE A 593 14.18 -1.73 -45.89
C PHE A 593 15.34 -1.87 -46.87
N GLU A 594 16.47 -2.44 -46.40
CA GLU A 594 17.57 -2.88 -47.29
C GLU A 594 17.15 -4.04 -48.20
N ASN A 595 16.16 -4.84 -47.77
CA ASN A 595 15.56 -5.93 -48.52
C ASN A 595 14.04 -5.70 -48.66
N PRO A 596 13.57 -5.07 -49.75
CA PRO A 596 12.15 -4.78 -49.93
C PRO A 596 11.25 -6.02 -49.89
N THR A 597 10.01 -5.85 -49.42
CA THR A 597 9.03 -6.92 -49.16
C THR A 597 7.80 -6.93 -50.09
N PRO A 598 7.87 -6.57 -51.39
CA PRO A 598 6.68 -6.41 -52.21
C PRO A 598 5.87 -7.72 -52.34
N GLY A 599 4.59 -7.63 -52.01
CA GLY A 599 3.60 -8.70 -51.99
C GLY A 599 3.79 -9.69 -50.85
N ARG A 600 4.48 -9.31 -49.77
CA ARG A 600 4.74 -10.12 -48.57
C ARG A 600 4.66 -9.25 -47.32
N SER A 601 4.49 -9.88 -46.16
CA SER A 601 4.51 -9.21 -44.87
C SER A 601 5.83 -8.48 -44.62
N ASN A 602 5.74 -7.28 -44.03
CA ASN A 602 6.87 -6.47 -43.57
C ASN A 602 7.54 -7.02 -42.30
N ILE A 603 6.88 -7.97 -41.61
CA ILE A 603 7.41 -8.65 -40.43
C ILE A 603 8.38 -9.76 -40.87
N GLU A 604 9.65 -9.69 -40.44
CA GLU A 604 10.55 -10.86 -40.43
C GLU A 604 10.00 -11.88 -39.41
N GLU A 605 9.83 -13.17 -39.75
CA GLU A 605 9.30 -14.23 -38.83
C GLU A 605 9.79 -14.01 -37.38
N VAL A 606 8.89 -13.58 -36.49
CA VAL A 606 9.19 -13.24 -35.09
C VAL A 606 9.52 -14.51 -34.30
N GLU A 607 10.64 -14.48 -33.57
CA GLU A 607 11.09 -15.58 -32.70
C GLU A 607 10.24 -15.72 -31.43
N ALA A 608 10.20 -16.94 -30.88
CA ALA A 608 9.47 -17.40 -29.68
C ALA A 608 9.83 -16.64 -28.38
N PRO A 609 9.04 -16.75 -27.28
CA PRO A 609 9.47 -16.26 -25.98
C PRO A 609 10.75 -16.98 -25.54
N ALA A 610 11.66 -16.27 -24.86
CA ALA A 610 12.94 -16.82 -24.42
C ALA A 610 13.25 -16.34 -23.01
N ILE A 611 13.36 -17.30 -22.08
CA ILE A 611 13.62 -17.02 -20.67
C ILE A 611 15.13 -16.99 -20.37
N GLU A 612 15.58 -15.99 -19.62
CA GLU A 612 16.89 -15.93 -18.98
C GLU A 612 16.69 -15.75 -17.46
N VAL A 613 17.46 -16.47 -16.64
CA VAL A 613 17.37 -16.42 -15.16
C VAL A 613 18.76 -16.17 -14.58
N ASP A 614 18.88 -15.16 -13.72
CA ASP A 614 20.12 -14.81 -13.02
C ASP A 614 19.85 -14.40 -11.55
N PRO A 615 20.52 -14.99 -10.53
CA PRO A 615 21.52 -16.04 -10.63
C PRO A 615 20.89 -17.44 -10.73
N LEU A 616 21.63 -18.37 -11.37
CA LEU A 616 21.30 -19.80 -11.38
C LEU A 616 21.71 -20.54 -10.09
N ALA A 617 22.33 -19.84 -9.14
CA ALA A 617 22.63 -20.40 -7.82
C ALA A 617 22.72 -19.31 -6.74
N ILE A 618 22.22 -19.62 -5.55
CA ILE A 618 22.35 -18.83 -4.32
C ILE A 618 23.19 -19.63 -3.32
N GLU A 619 24.30 -19.04 -2.85
CA GLU A 619 25.11 -19.59 -1.77
C GLU A 619 25.14 -18.59 -0.60
N ALA A 620 24.59 -18.99 0.55
CA ALA A 620 24.47 -18.15 1.74
C ALA A 620 25.12 -18.80 2.97
N ALA A 621 25.59 -17.95 3.89
CA ALA A 621 26.08 -18.37 5.20
C ALA A 621 25.22 -17.69 6.27
N ASN A 622 24.48 -18.49 7.05
CA ASN A 622 23.49 -18.04 8.04
C ASN A 622 22.37 -17.15 7.46
N GLY A 623 21.81 -17.54 6.30
CA GLY A 623 20.63 -16.91 5.72
C GLY A 623 20.86 -15.57 5.00
N GLY A 624 19.77 -14.82 4.81
CA GLY A 624 19.74 -13.52 4.15
C GLY A 624 18.66 -13.39 3.08
N GLU A 625 18.46 -12.16 2.60
CA GLU A 625 17.61 -11.85 1.44
C GLU A 625 18.42 -11.95 0.14
N HIS A 626 17.82 -12.56 -0.86
CA HIS A 626 18.38 -12.80 -2.18
C HIS A 626 17.34 -12.48 -3.26
N VAL A 627 17.82 -12.23 -4.48
CA VAL A 627 16.97 -11.90 -5.62
C VAL A 627 17.36 -12.80 -6.80
N ILE A 628 16.36 -13.36 -7.46
CA ILE A 628 16.46 -14.06 -8.74
C ILE A 628 15.72 -13.24 -9.77
N THR A 629 16.41 -12.70 -10.75
CA THR A 629 15.81 -11.96 -11.86
C THR A 629 15.47 -12.92 -12.99
N ILE A 630 14.23 -12.87 -13.45
CA ILE A 630 13.74 -13.55 -14.66
C ILE A 630 13.57 -12.48 -15.74
N SER A 631 14.20 -12.68 -16.89
CA SER A 631 14.12 -11.75 -18.02
C SER A 631 13.54 -12.46 -19.25
N ASN A 632 12.65 -11.78 -19.96
CA ASN A 632 12.20 -12.19 -21.28
C ASN A 632 13.09 -11.55 -22.34
N VAL A 633 14.03 -12.31 -22.88
CA VAL A 633 14.91 -11.88 -23.99
C VAL A 633 14.36 -12.23 -25.37
N GLY A 634 13.18 -12.86 -25.40
CA GLY A 634 12.42 -13.16 -26.61
C GLY A 634 11.54 -12.00 -27.07
N ASN A 635 10.80 -12.24 -28.14
CA ASN A 635 9.96 -11.23 -28.80
C ASN A 635 8.44 -11.49 -28.64
N ASP A 636 8.05 -12.42 -27.75
CA ASP A 636 6.65 -12.76 -27.40
C ASP A 636 6.51 -12.91 -25.87
N VAL A 637 5.29 -12.88 -25.32
CA VAL A 637 5.03 -12.89 -23.86
C VAL A 637 5.49 -14.21 -23.22
N LEU A 638 6.31 -14.08 -22.18
CA LEU A 638 6.80 -15.19 -21.39
C LEU A 638 5.90 -15.38 -20.17
N ALA A 639 5.19 -16.51 -20.09
CA ALA A 639 4.44 -16.92 -18.91
C ALA A 639 5.26 -17.93 -18.11
N TRP A 640 5.30 -17.78 -16.79
CA TRP A 640 6.09 -18.63 -15.90
C TRP A 640 5.39 -18.92 -14.56
N ASP A 641 5.79 -20.01 -13.93
CA ASP A 641 5.35 -20.50 -12.60
C ASP A 641 6.57 -21.12 -11.88
N SER A 642 6.48 -21.41 -10.59
CA SER A 642 7.61 -21.94 -9.82
C SER A 642 7.25 -23.01 -8.80
N GLU A 643 8.17 -23.96 -8.62
CA GLU A 643 8.03 -25.08 -7.70
C GLU A 643 9.33 -25.25 -6.88
N LEU A 644 9.21 -25.39 -5.55
CA LEU A 644 10.37 -25.58 -4.66
C LEU A 644 10.58 -27.05 -4.29
N GLU A 645 11.80 -27.58 -4.51
CA GLU A 645 12.22 -28.92 -4.11
C GLU A 645 13.32 -28.85 -3.03
N ILE A 646 13.04 -29.31 -1.79
CA ILE A 646 14.06 -29.42 -0.73
C ILE A 646 14.94 -30.66 -0.95
N ILE A 647 16.25 -30.45 -1.10
CA ILE A 647 17.26 -31.47 -1.43
C ILE A 647 17.93 -32.06 -0.18
N GLU A 648 18.44 -31.20 0.70
CA GLU A 648 19.21 -31.59 1.90
C GLU A 648 18.91 -30.68 3.10
N GLU A 649 18.81 -31.28 4.29
CA GLU A 649 18.71 -30.59 5.58
C GLU A 649 19.47 -31.44 6.62
N PRO A 650 20.22 -30.82 7.55
CA PRO A 650 20.79 -31.52 8.70
C PRO A 650 19.65 -32.18 9.50
N ASP A 651 19.84 -33.45 9.86
CA ASP A 651 18.89 -34.33 10.57
C ASP A 651 17.71 -34.98 9.81
N ARG A 652 17.69 -34.96 8.46
CA ARG A 652 16.89 -35.97 7.71
C ARG A 652 17.58 -37.34 7.72
N ASP A 653 17.56 -38.05 8.85
CA ASP A 653 17.81 -39.50 8.85
C ASP A 653 16.72 -40.18 7.99
N LYS A 654 17.09 -40.51 6.75
CA LYS A 654 16.30 -41.20 5.71
C LYS A 654 15.85 -42.63 6.12
N SER A 655 15.74 -42.95 7.41
CA SER A 655 15.40 -44.28 7.90
C SER A 655 14.50 -44.37 9.14
N ALA A 656 14.09 -43.28 9.78
CA ALA A 656 13.27 -43.33 11.01
C ALA A 656 11.89 -42.66 10.83
N ARG A 657 10.85 -43.49 10.69
CA ARG A 657 9.49 -43.09 11.10
C ARG A 657 9.50 -42.97 12.63
N GLY A 658 9.65 -41.77 13.15
CA GLY A 658 9.42 -41.47 14.56
C GLY A 658 10.31 -40.37 15.14
N ILE A 659 9.68 -39.22 15.40
CA ILE A 659 9.89 -38.33 16.55
C ILE A 659 11.15 -37.42 16.54
N ARG A 660 10.82 -36.11 16.46
CA ARG A 660 11.37 -34.89 17.09
C ARG A 660 12.68 -34.26 16.62
N GLY A 661 12.61 -32.92 16.65
CA GLY A 661 13.65 -31.94 16.37
C GLY A 661 13.13 -30.77 15.53
N VAL A 662 12.07 -30.05 15.96
CA VAL A 662 11.62 -28.80 15.30
C VAL A 662 12.08 -27.66 16.19
N GLY A 663 12.84 -26.71 15.63
CA GLY A 663 13.24 -25.48 16.30
C GLY A 663 12.04 -24.58 16.60
N PRO A 664 12.21 -23.50 17.40
CA PRO A 664 11.10 -22.66 17.83
C PRO A 664 10.38 -22.07 16.61
N VAL A 665 9.07 -22.33 16.47
CA VAL A 665 8.19 -21.45 15.67
C VAL A 665 8.18 -20.11 16.41
N ARG A 666 9.03 -19.18 15.99
CA ARG A 666 8.84 -17.80 16.41
C ARG A 666 7.52 -17.32 15.81
N ALA A 667 6.83 -16.48 16.57
CA ALA A 667 5.70 -15.69 16.10
C ALA A 667 5.99 -15.21 14.67
N ILE A 668 4.95 -15.12 13.85
CA ILE A 668 4.95 -14.11 12.79
C ILE A 668 5.26 -12.81 13.54
N GLU A 669 6.53 -12.40 13.58
CA GLU A 669 6.88 -11.06 13.95
C GLU A 669 6.27 -10.27 12.83
N VAL A 670 5.09 -9.70 13.09
CA VAL A 670 4.65 -8.52 12.35
C VAL A 670 5.87 -7.61 12.38
N PRO A 671 6.53 -7.41 11.22
CA PRO A 671 7.86 -6.83 11.18
C PRO A 671 7.85 -5.52 11.97
N SER A 672 8.95 -5.18 12.64
CA SER A 672 9.06 -3.92 13.42
C SER A 672 8.62 -2.68 12.63
N ASP A 673 8.64 -2.81 11.32
CA ASP A 673 8.21 -1.97 10.23
C ASP A 673 6.69 -1.89 10.07
N VAL A 674 5.85 -2.88 10.42
CA VAL A 674 4.37 -2.71 10.39
C VAL A 674 3.87 -1.91 11.59
N ALA A 675 4.46 -2.05 12.78
CA ALA A 675 4.14 -1.20 13.93
C ALA A 675 4.70 0.23 13.77
N GLN A 676 5.85 0.38 13.09
CA GLN A 676 6.36 1.69 12.67
C GLN A 676 5.62 2.26 11.46
N GLN A 677 5.10 1.45 10.54
CA GLN A 677 4.26 1.86 9.42
C GLN A 677 2.88 2.28 9.92
N ALA A 678 2.28 1.58 10.89
CA ALA A 678 1.05 2.03 11.56
C ALA A 678 1.22 3.36 12.30
N TYR A 679 2.44 3.67 12.78
CA TYR A 679 2.81 4.98 13.35
C TYR A 679 3.12 6.05 12.28
N LYS A 680 3.60 5.64 11.10
CA LYS A 680 4.05 6.50 9.98
C LYS A 680 2.98 6.68 8.88
N HIS A 681 1.81 6.07 9.09
CA HIS A 681 0.60 6.15 8.26
C HIS A 681 -0.66 6.42 9.11
N GLY A 682 -0.51 6.85 10.37
CA GLY A 682 -1.60 7.41 11.18
C GLY A 682 -2.62 6.44 11.80
N PHE A 683 -2.42 5.13 11.74
CA PHE A 683 -3.38 4.12 12.21
C PHE A 683 -3.38 3.86 13.73
N ALA A 684 -2.40 4.36 14.49
CA ALA A 684 -2.39 4.27 15.96
C ALA A 684 -1.60 5.40 16.65
N THR A 685 -2.07 5.84 17.82
CA THR A 685 -1.42 6.87 18.65
C THR A 685 -0.26 6.31 19.50
N GLN A 686 0.70 7.15 19.90
CA GLN A 686 1.79 6.77 20.82
C GLN A 686 1.28 6.19 22.15
N SER A 687 0.08 6.58 22.58
CA SER A 687 -0.58 6.03 23.77
C SER A 687 -1.03 4.58 23.57
N GLN A 688 -1.44 4.20 22.37
CA GLN A 688 -1.81 2.81 22.01
C GLN A 688 -0.56 1.93 21.87
N ILE A 689 0.57 2.48 21.40
CA ILE A 689 1.88 1.81 21.39
C ILE A 689 2.40 1.58 22.82
N ASP A 690 2.21 2.55 23.73
CA ASP A 690 2.59 2.40 25.14
C ASP A 690 1.65 1.44 25.90
N GLU A 691 0.39 1.31 25.47
CA GLU A 691 -0.57 0.33 26.00
C GLU A 691 -0.19 -1.09 25.55
N ILE A 692 0.14 -1.30 24.28
CA ILE A 692 0.67 -2.58 23.73
C ILE A 692 1.96 -3.01 24.45
N ASN A 693 2.87 -2.06 24.73
CA ASN A 693 4.10 -2.33 25.48
C ASN A 693 3.85 -2.59 26.99
N ASN A 694 2.79 -2.03 27.58
CA ASN A 694 2.35 -2.37 28.94
C ASN A 694 1.63 -3.72 29.01
N TYR A 695 0.93 -4.14 27.97
CA TYR A 695 0.35 -5.49 27.84
C TYR A 695 1.43 -6.58 27.70
N ARG A 696 2.56 -6.28 27.02
CA ARG A 696 3.76 -7.15 27.01
C ARG A 696 4.35 -7.41 28.40
N ALA A 697 4.23 -6.47 29.34
CA ALA A 697 4.72 -6.65 30.71
C ALA A 697 3.77 -7.49 31.60
N ALA A 698 2.49 -7.61 31.23
CA ALA A 698 1.51 -8.45 31.93
C ALA A 698 1.60 -9.94 31.52
N ILE A 699 2.15 -10.23 30.33
CA ILE A 699 2.35 -11.60 29.83
C ILE A 699 3.62 -12.25 30.44
N GLN A 700 4.52 -11.47 31.04
CA GLN A 700 5.69 -11.99 31.77
C GLN A 700 5.34 -12.69 33.11
N GLU A 701 4.08 -12.70 33.55
CA GLU A 701 3.67 -13.36 34.79
C GLU A 701 3.16 -14.80 34.61
N ASP A 702 3.15 -15.35 33.38
CA ASP A 702 2.58 -16.69 33.11
C ASP A 702 3.59 -17.83 32.90
N ALA A 703 4.88 -17.59 33.14
CA ALA A 703 5.95 -18.60 33.07
C ALA A 703 5.86 -19.70 34.15
N ASN A 704 4.76 -19.80 34.90
CA ASN A 704 4.59 -20.76 36.01
C ASN A 704 3.38 -21.69 35.87
N ARG A 705 2.75 -21.80 34.69
CA ARG A 705 1.70 -22.80 34.47
C ARG A 705 2.29 -24.17 34.11
N PRO A 706 1.78 -25.26 34.69
CA PRO A 706 2.24 -26.61 34.36
C PRO A 706 1.89 -26.97 32.91
N ARG A 707 2.93 -27.07 32.07
CA ARG A 707 2.85 -27.47 30.65
C ARG A 707 2.09 -28.80 30.51
N ARG A 708 1.03 -28.82 29.69
CA ARG A 708 0.30 -30.04 29.31
C ARG A 708 0.66 -30.41 27.87
N ASP A 709 1.64 -31.30 27.73
CA ASP A 709 2.08 -31.94 26.48
C ASP A 709 0.89 -32.42 25.64
N ALA A 710 0.58 -31.75 24.52
CA ALA A 710 -0.50 -32.17 23.64
C ALA A 710 -0.45 -31.49 22.26
N ARG A 711 0.46 -31.94 21.41
CA ARG A 711 0.37 -31.79 19.94
C ARG A 711 -0.58 -32.80 19.31
N GLY A 712 -1.11 -32.48 18.13
CA GLY A 712 -1.78 -33.46 17.26
C GLY A 712 -0.79 -34.26 16.43
N GLU A 713 -0.92 -35.59 16.41
CA GLU A 713 -0.20 -36.40 15.42
C GLU A 713 -0.73 -36.08 14.01
N PRO A 714 0.14 -35.96 12.99
CA PRO A 714 -0.30 -35.79 11.61
C PRO A 714 -1.27 -36.87 11.16
N ASP A 715 -2.31 -36.48 10.45
CA ASP A 715 -3.22 -37.42 9.81
C ASP A 715 -2.57 -38.11 8.59
N GLU A 716 -3.34 -38.96 7.89
CA GLU A 716 -2.80 -39.74 6.76
C GLU A 716 -2.34 -38.88 5.57
N GLU A 717 -2.77 -37.61 5.48
CA GLU A 717 -2.37 -36.65 4.46
C GLU A 717 -1.34 -35.63 4.97
N GLY A 718 -0.98 -35.67 6.26
CA GLY A 718 0.08 -34.86 6.86
C GLY A 718 -0.40 -33.63 7.62
N TYR A 719 -1.71 -33.38 7.73
CA TYR A 719 -2.22 -32.25 8.50
C TYR A 719 -2.13 -32.50 10.01
N TYR A 720 -1.58 -31.54 10.75
CA TYR A 720 -1.45 -31.58 12.21
C TYR A 720 -1.70 -30.22 12.84
N TRP A 721 -1.61 -30.16 14.17
CA TRP A 721 -1.75 -28.92 14.92
C TRP A 721 -0.77 -28.84 16.09
N VAL A 722 -0.41 -27.62 16.43
CA VAL A 722 0.48 -27.25 17.55
C VAL A 722 -0.10 -26.02 18.25
N ASP A 723 -0.06 -25.98 19.58
CA ASP A 723 -0.56 -24.84 20.36
C ASP A 723 0.58 -24.07 21.04
N SER A 724 0.30 -22.85 21.49
CA SER A 724 1.28 -21.91 22.04
C SER A 724 1.88 -22.31 23.38
N ASP A 725 1.39 -23.40 24.00
CA ASP A 725 1.97 -23.95 25.23
C ASP A 725 3.22 -24.81 24.93
N GLU A 726 3.41 -25.17 23.66
CA GLU A 726 4.58 -25.88 23.15
C GLU A 726 5.74 -24.90 22.89
N GLU A 727 6.98 -25.37 23.08
CA GLU A 727 8.19 -24.54 22.94
C GLU A 727 8.43 -24.04 21.50
N ASP A 728 7.89 -24.76 20.52
CA ASP A 728 7.80 -24.44 19.10
C ASP A 728 6.34 -24.19 18.67
N GLY A 729 5.49 -23.78 19.60
CA GLY A 729 4.12 -23.37 19.34
C GLY A 729 4.03 -21.98 18.73
N PRO A 730 2.92 -21.65 18.04
CA PRO A 730 2.71 -20.32 17.47
C PRO A 730 2.62 -19.25 18.56
N GLY A 731 3.12 -18.06 18.27
CA GLY A 731 2.88 -16.90 19.12
C GLY A 731 1.41 -16.46 19.08
N TYR A 732 0.87 -16.02 20.22
CA TYR A 732 -0.43 -15.36 20.28
C TYR A 732 -0.31 -13.88 19.87
N GLN A 733 -1.09 -13.48 18.86
CA GLN A 733 -1.18 -12.12 18.37
C GLN A 733 -2.59 -11.81 17.84
N TRP A 734 -3.38 -11.15 18.69
CA TRP A 734 -4.74 -10.74 18.33
C TRP A 734 -4.73 -9.72 17.17
N ILE A 735 -5.60 -9.93 16.17
CA ILE A 735 -5.77 -9.04 15.03
C ILE A 735 -7.13 -8.35 15.19
N ASP A 736 -7.13 -7.10 15.63
CA ASP A 736 -8.38 -6.36 15.81
C ASP A 736 -8.92 -5.88 14.46
N ILE A 737 -9.93 -6.60 13.96
CA ILE A 737 -10.63 -6.26 12.72
C ILE A 737 -11.95 -5.52 12.95
N SER A 738 -12.21 -5.03 14.17
CA SER A 738 -13.51 -4.42 14.49
C SER A 738 -13.77 -3.08 13.76
N GLU A 739 -12.71 -2.36 13.37
CA GLU A 739 -12.80 -1.10 12.62
C GLU A 739 -12.70 -1.29 11.10
N ILE A 740 -11.94 -2.29 10.64
CA ILE A 740 -11.64 -2.51 9.21
C ILE A 740 -12.45 -3.65 8.58
N GLY A 741 -12.93 -4.59 9.39
CA GLY A 741 -13.64 -5.78 8.94
C GLY A 741 -15.11 -5.53 8.64
N GLN A 742 -15.63 -6.28 7.66
CA GLN A 742 -17.06 -6.40 7.45
C GLN A 742 -17.71 -7.01 8.69
N ARG A 743 -18.56 -6.22 9.37
CA ARG A 743 -19.45 -6.75 10.41
C ARG A 743 -20.42 -7.77 9.81
N LEU A 744 -20.48 -8.96 10.41
CA LEU A 744 -21.34 -10.05 10.00
C LEU A 744 -22.66 -10.02 10.79
N GLU A 745 -23.78 -9.86 10.09
CA GLU A 745 -25.13 -10.00 10.66
C GLU A 745 -25.60 -11.45 10.58
N VAL A 746 -25.09 -12.29 11.47
CA VAL A 746 -25.47 -13.72 11.55
C VAL A 746 -26.43 -13.91 12.72
N ALA A 747 -27.57 -14.54 12.46
CA ALA A 747 -28.53 -14.87 13.52
C ALA A 747 -28.09 -16.13 14.29
N ASP A 748 -28.67 -16.31 15.46
CA ASP A 748 -28.59 -17.55 16.24
C ASP A 748 -28.89 -18.79 15.37
N ASP A 749 -28.09 -19.84 15.53
CA ASP A 749 -28.13 -21.07 14.72
C ASP A 749 -28.05 -20.87 13.19
N TRP A 750 -27.32 -19.85 12.74
CA TRP A 750 -27.22 -19.53 11.30
C TRP A 750 -25.77 -19.38 10.83
N SER A 751 -25.54 -19.67 9.56
CA SER A 751 -24.27 -19.36 8.88
C SER A 751 -24.42 -18.20 7.91
N SER A 752 -23.35 -17.43 7.72
CA SER A 752 -23.30 -16.31 6.79
C SER A 752 -23.68 -16.73 5.35
N GLN A 753 -23.94 -15.73 4.51
CA GLN A 753 -23.82 -15.94 3.06
C GLN A 753 -22.38 -16.33 2.70
N TRP A 754 -22.17 -16.77 1.46
CA TRP A 754 -20.80 -16.98 0.94
C TRP A 754 -20.02 -15.68 1.02
N ILE A 755 -18.82 -15.76 1.59
CA ILE A 755 -17.88 -14.65 1.72
C ILE A 755 -16.66 -15.01 0.88
N GLN A 756 -16.22 -14.10 0.02
CA GLN A 756 -15.05 -14.28 -0.84
C GLN A 756 -13.78 -14.04 -0.03
N LEU A 757 -12.79 -14.92 -0.21
CA LEU A 757 -11.46 -14.78 0.37
C LEU A 757 -10.60 -13.80 -0.43
N GLY A 758 -10.80 -13.73 -1.75
CA GLY A 758 -9.97 -12.94 -2.68
C GLY A 758 -8.75 -13.69 -3.22
N PHE A 759 -8.34 -14.77 -2.55
CA PHE A 759 -7.26 -15.67 -2.95
C PHE A 759 -7.66 -17.14 -2.90
N GLN A 760 -6.85 -18.01 -3.52
CA GLN A 760 -7.02 -19.47 -3.44
C GLN A 760 -6.49 -19.98 -2.10
N PHE A 761 -7.37 -20.53 -1.25
CA PHE A 761 -6.95 -21.18 -0.02
C PHE A 761 -6.82 -22.70 -0.22
N PRO A 762 -5.60 -23.27 -0.15
CA PRO A 762 -5.40 -24.71 -0.27
C PRO A 762 -5.81 -25.43 1.02
N TRP A 763 -6.67 -26.44 0.90
CA TRP A 763 -7.11 -27.27 2.03
C TRP A 763 -7.28 -28.73 1.63
N TYR A 764 -6.46 -29.60 2.20
CA TYR A 764 -6.26 -30.99 1.77
C TYR A 764 -5.92 -31.09 0.27
N ASP A 765 -6.79 -31.71 -0.54
CA ASP A 765 -6.60 -31.91 -1.98
C ASP A 765 -7.50 -30.96 -2.83
N GLU A 766 -8.01 -29.89 -2.21
CA GLU A 766 -8.94 -28.94 -2.82
C GLU A 766 -8.50 -27.49 -2.56
N GLU A 767 -8.92 -26.56 -3.44
CA GLU A 767 -8.70 -25.12 -3.31
C GLU A 767 -10.03 -24.40 -3.16
N PHE A 768 -10.07 -23.38 -2.29
CA PHE A 768 -11.28 -22.65 -1.95
C PHE A 768 -11.09 -21.14 -2.05
N GLU A 769 -11.99 -20.46 -2.76
CA GLU A 769 -12.01 -18.99 -2.88
C GLU A 769 -13.06 -18.33 -1.97
N GLN A 770 -13.90 -19.12 -1.30
CA GLN A 770 -15.02 -18.62 -0.51
C GLN A 770 -15.37 -19.53 0.66
N LEU A 771 -15.89 -18.95 1.74
CA LEU A 771 -16.26 -19.66 2.97
C LEU A 771 -17.59 -19.21 3.55
N ARG A 772 -18.08 -19.96 4.55
CA ARG A 772 -19.22 -19.60 5.39
C ARG A 772 -18.82 -19.60 6.86
N ILE A 773 -19.30 -18.60 7.59
CA ILE A 773 -18.99 -18.36 8.99
C ILE A 773 -20.27 -18.55 9.81
N CYS A 774 -20.24 -19.42 10.81
CA CYS A 774 -21.39 -19.73 11.64
C CYS A 774 -21.40 -18.94 12.95
N SER A 775 -22.59 -18.56 13.43
CA SER A 775 -22.77 -18.01 14.79
C SER A 775 -22.11 -18.91 15.83
N ASN A 776 -22.36 -20.23 15.72
CA ASN A 776 -21.92 -21.28 16.64
C ASN A 776 -20.40 -21.60 16.59
N GLY A 777 -19.57 -20.65 16.17
CA GLY A 777 -18.11 -20.66 16.36
C GLY A 777 -17.35 -21.63 15.45
N PHE A 778 -17.88 -21.90 14.26
CA PHE A 778 -17.21 -22.71 13.25
C PHE A 778 -17.27 -22.08 11.86
N ILE A 779 -16.34 -22.49 10.99
CA ILE A 779 -16.24 -22.07 9.59
C ILE A 779 -16.27 -23.31 8.70
N THR A 780 -16.90 -23.23 7.53
CA THR A 780 -16.94 -24.33 6.58
C THR A 780 -16.87 -23.84 5.13
N PHE A 781 -16.24 -24.64 4.27
CA PHE A 781 -16.29 -24.46 2.81
C PHE A 781 -17.46 -25.23 2.15
N ASP A 782 -18.29 -25.93 2.92
CA ASP A 782 -19.49 -26.58 2.43
C ASP A 782 -20.69 -25.63 2.45
N ASN A 783 -21.69 -25.93 1.60
CA ASN A 783 -22.94 -25.19 1.57
C ASN A 783 -23.85 -25.55 2.77
N TYR A 784 -23.50 -25.03 3.94
CA TYR A 784 -24.21 -25.25 5.19
C TYR A 784 -24.77 -23.93 5.72
N ALA A 785 -26.08 -23.71 5.58
CA ALA A 785 -26.74 -22.45 5.94
C ALA A 785 -27.42 -22.47 7.32
N ASP A 786 -27.97 -23.62 7.70
CA ASP A 786 -28.74 -23.81 8.93
C ASP A 786 -27.88 -24.57 9.95
N ALA A 787 -27.48 -23.93 11.05
CA ALA A 787 -26.69 -24.57 12.09
C ALA A 787 -27.59 -25.28 13.11
N PRO A 788 -27.14 -26.39 13.71
CA PRO A 788 -27.88 -27.02 14.80
C PRO A 788 -27.67 -26.29 16.13
N TRP A 789 -28.74 -26.23 16.93
CA TRP A 789 -28.75 -25.84 18.35
C TRP A 789 -27.88 -26.73 19.26
N GLU A 790 -27.28 -27.80 18.73
CA GLU A 790 -26.38 -28.69 19.46
C GLU A 790 -24.96 -28.58 18.90
N VAL A 791 -23.96 -28.71 19.77
CA VAL A 791 -22.54 -28.72 19.38
C VAL A 791 -22.32 -29.76 18.29
N LEU A 792 -21.60 -29.35 17.23
CA LEU A 792 -21.32 -30.27 16.12
C LEU A 792 -20.57 -31.52 16.63
N PRO A 793 -20.75 -32.67 15.96
CA PRO A 793 -19.95 -33.85 16.25
C PRO A 793 -18.45 -33.54 16.17
N ARG A 794 -17.66 -34.28 16.96
CA ARG A 794 -16.20 -34.13 17.00
C ARG A 794 -15.57 -34.44 15.64
N ALA A 795 -14.71 -33.55 15.16
CA ALA A 795 -13.89 -33.76 13.98
C ALA A 795 -12.78 -34.80 14.24
N PRO A 796 -12.46 -35.73 13.31
CA PRO A 796 -13.12 -35.92 12.03
C PRO A 796 -14.46 -36.66 12.16
N ASN A 797 -15.48 -36.19 11.45
CA ASN A 797 -16.81 -36.76 11.39
C ASN A 797 -17.41 -36.69 9.99
N ARG A 798 -17.90 -37.81 9.46
CA ARG A 798 -18.57 -37.85 8.14
C ARG A 798 -19.94 -37.16 8.10
N ALA A 799 -20.34 -36.42 9.13
CA ALA A 799 -21.65 -35.80 9.24
C ALA A 799 -21.52 -34.31 8.91
N GLU A 800 -22.28 -33.85 7.91
CA GLU A 800 -22.24 -32.46 7.45
C GLU A 800 -22.47 -31.44 8.59
N PRO A 801 -21.74 -30.31 8.60
CA PRO A 801 -20.81 -29.84 7.56
C PRO A 801 -19.42 -30.49 7.63
N ASN A 802 -18.80 -30.76 6.48
CA ASN A 802 -17.38 -31.13 6.40
C ASN A 802 -16.54 -29.90 5.98
N ASN A 803 -15.29 -30.07 5.56
CA ASN A 803 -14.37 -28.96 5.26
C ASN A 803 -14.42 -27.90 6.38
N LEU A 804 -14.35 -28.40 7.61
CA LEU A 804 -14.88 -27.74 8.80
C LEU A 804 -13.74 -27.33 9.72
N PHE A 805 -13.80 -26.09 10.19
CA PHE A 805 -12.94 -25.52 11.21
C PHE A 805 -13.79 -25.22 12.46
N GLN A 806 -13.66 -26.06 13.47
CA GLN A 806 -14.27 -25.83 14.78
C GLN A 806 -13.33 -24.92 15.58
N VAL A 807 -13.47 -23.60 15.42
CA VAL A 807 -12.62 -22.59 16.09
C VAL A 807 -12.95 -22.57 17.59
N LEU A 808 -14.23 -22.41 17.93
CA LEU A 808 -14.77 -22.66 19.26
C LEU A 808 -16.24 -23.03 19.13
N ASN A 809 -16.50 -24.27 18.74
CA ASN A 809 -17.85 -24.73 18.44
C ASN A 809 -18.69 -24.83 19.73
N ARG A 810 -19.69 -23.96 19.84
CA ARG A 810 -20.70 -23.92 20.91
C ARG A 810 -21.94 -23.17 20.38
N ASP A 811 -23.08 -23.37 21.01
CA ASP A 811 -24.32 -22.61 20.77
C ASP A 811 -24.15 -21.13 21.19
N TRP A 812 -23.60 -20.31 20.28
CA TRP A 812 -23.29 -18.89 20.48
C TRP A 812 -24.36 -18.01 19.86
N ASN A 813 -24.76 -16.96 20.57
CA ASN A 813 -25.84 -16.09 20.16
C ASN A 813 -25.39 -14.61 20.03
N PRO A 814 -24.88 -14.20 18.86
CA PRO A 814 -24.50 -12.81 18.60
C PRO A 814 -25.67 -11.83 18.60
N MET A 815 -26.93 -12.30 18.61
CA MET A 815 -28.11 -11.42 18.69
C MET A 815 -28.37 -10.90 20.10
N ASP A 816 -27.89 -11.60 21.13
CA ASP A 816 -28.07 -11.24 22.54
C ASP A 816 -26.86 -10.47 23.12
N GLY A 817 -25.76 -10.35 22.36
CA GLY A 817 -24.58 -9.54 22.68
C GLY A 817 -23.38 -9.87 21.79
N GLY A 818 -22.36 -9.01 21.81
CA GLY A 818 -21.14 -9.22 21.01
C GLY A 818 -21.32 -8.96 19.52
N GLU A 819 -20.21 -9.06 18.78
CA GLU A 819 -20.14 -8.74 17.35
C GLU A 819 -19.24 -9.74 16.62
N MET A 820 -19.55 -10.01 15.35
CA MET A 820 -18.75 -10.88 14.49
C MET A 820 -18.23 -10.07 13.30
N TYR A 821 -16.99 -10.34 12.88
CA TYR A 821 -16.31 -9.63 11.81
C TYR A 821 -15.58 -10.58 10.86
N PHE A 822 -15.48 -10.16 9.59
CA PHE A 822 -14.65 -10.78 8.57
C PHE A 822 -13.81 -9.71 7.88
N TRP A 823 -12.53 -9.98 7.63
CA TRP A 823 -11.65 -9.11 6.86
C TRP A 823 -10.70 -9.96 6.01
N THR A 824 -10.27 -9.47 4.86
CA THR A 824 -9.26 -10.09 3.99
C THR A 824 -8.45 -9.01 3.28
N ASN A 825 -7.17 -9.26 2.99
CA ASN A 825 -6.36 -8.43 2.07
C ASN A 825 -6.58 -8.79 0.59
N GLU A 826 -7.40 -9.82 0.31
CA GLU A 826 -7.65 -10.39 -1.02
C GLU A 826 -6.43 -11.01 -1.73
N GLU A 827 -5.25 -11.04 -1.10
CA GLU A 827 -4.02 -11.59 -1.68
C GLU A 827 -3.66 -12.94 -1.08
N ASP A 828 -3.64 -13.04 0.26
CA ASP A 828 -3.16 -14.23 0.95
C ASP A 828 -3.57 -14.32 2.43
N LEU A 829 -4.36 -13.39 2.97
CA LEU A 829 -4.68 -13.34 4.39
C LEU A 829 -6.15 -12.99 4.63
N ALA A 830 -6.85 -13.83 5.41
CA ALA A 830 -8.21 -13.55 5.88
C ALA A 830 -8.38 -13.79 7.38
N VAL A 831 -9.20 -12.98 8.05
CA VAL A 831 -9.43 -13.02 9.50
C VAL A 831 -10.92 -13.05 9.80
N VAL A 832 -11.32 -13.91 10.73
CA VAL A 832 -12.69 -14.04 11.25
C VAL A 832 -12.68 -13.90 12.75
N SER A 833 -13.43 -12.94 13.30
CA SER A 833 -13.44 -12.69 14.76
C SER A 833 -14.84 -12.72 15.33
N TRP A 834 -15.00 -13.41 16.47
CA TRP A 834 -16.14 -13.35 17.37
C TRP A 834 -15.71 -12.55 18.60
N VAL A 835 -16.31 -11.39 18.82
CA VAL A 835 -15.90 -10.44 19.86
C VAL A 835 -17.01 -10.29 20.90
N ASN A 836 -16.71 -10.70 22.14
CA ASN A 836 -17.62 -10.65 23.29
C ASN A 836 -18.98 -11.33 23.03
N VAL A 837 -19.00 -12.43 22.28
CA VAL A 837 -20.24 -13.14 21.94
C VAL A 837 -20.69 -14.00 23.13
N PRO A 838 -21.94 -13.84 23.62
CA PRO A 838 -22.48 -14.66 24.69
C PRO A 838 -23.01 -15.99 24.15
N PRO A 839 -23.02 -17.04 24.96
CA PRO A 839 -23.71 -18.27 24.62
C PRO A 839 -25.23 -18.09 24.72
N PHE A 840 -25.98 -18.91 23.98
CA PHE A 840 -27.45 -18.83 23.97
C PHE A 840 -28.09 -19.03 25.36
N ASP A 841 -27.47 -19.82 26.22
CA ASP A 841 -28.01 -20.19 27.53
C ASP A 841 -27.64 -19.23 28.69
N GLU A 842 -26.63 -18.36 28.52
CA GLU A 842 -26.10 -17.48 29.58
C GLU A 842 -25.64 -16.09 29.07
N GLU A 843 -26.56 -15.13 28.98
CA GLU A 843 -26.31 -13.76 28.48
C GLU A 843 -25.29 -12.90 29.27
N ASN A 844 -24.84 -13.32 30.46
CA ASN A 844 -23.95 -12.51 31.33
C ASN A 844 -22.46 -12.91 31.25
N ILE A 845 -22.13 -13.89 30.41
CA ILE A 845 -20.76 -14.33 30.16
C ILE A 845 -20.51 -14.22 28.66
N THR A 846 -19.29 -13.84 28.28
CA THR A 846 -18.92 -13.62 26.87
C THR A 846 -17.59 -14.27 26.55
N SER A 847 -17.37 -14.61 25.30
CA SER A 847 -16.07 -15.09 24.82
C SER A 847 -15.65 -14.35 23.56
N THR A 848 -14.33 -14.20 23.41
CA THR A 848 -13.70 -13.52 22.27
C THR A 848 -12.67 -14.44 21.64
N PHE A 849 -12.83 -14.80 20.38
CA PHE A 849 -11.94 -15.72 19.67
C PHE A 849 -11.92 -15.42 18.17
N GLN A 850 -10.86 -15.82 17.47
CA GLN A 850 -10.71 -15.57 16.03
C GLN A 850 -10.04 -16.74 15.31
N ALA A 851 -10.24 -16.80 13.99
CA ALA A 851 -9.51 -17.65 13.07
C ALA A 851 -8.82 -16.80 11.99
N VAL A 852 -7.57 -17.11 11.67
CA VAL A 852 -6.74 -16.44 10.65
C VAL A 852 -6.35 -17.46 9.60
N PHE A 853 -6.63 -17.18 8.34
CA PHE A 853 -6.35 -18.03 7.17
C PHE A 853 -5.23 -17.40 6.35
N SER A 854 -4.24 -18.20 5.95
CA SER A 854 -3.16 -17.80 5.04
C SER A 854 -3.25 -18.52 3.69
N GLY A 855 -2.84 -17.88 2.60
CA GLY A 855 -2.69 -18.46 1.26
C GLY A 855 -1.75 -19.66 1.20
N LEU A 856 -0.90 -19.83 2.23
CA LEU A 856 -0.04 -21.00 2.42
C LEU A 856 -0.78 -22.24 2.97
N GLY A 857 -2.09 -22.15 3.21
CA GLY A 857 -2.90 -23.26 3.76
C GLY A 857 -2.75 -23.44 5.28
N ILE A 858 -2.21 -22.44 5.97
CA ILE A 858 -2.09 -22.41 7.44
C ILE A 858 -3.29 -21.69 8.04
N VAL A 859 -3.83 -22.24 9.12
CA VAL A 859 -4.91 -21.60 9.90
C VAL A 859 -4.51 -21.44 11.36
N LEU A 860 -4.66 -20.24 11.90
CA LEU A 860 -4.44 -19.95 13.31
C LEU A 860 -5.77 -19.73 14.04
N TYR A 861 -6.00 -20.46 15.13
CA TYR A 861 -7.05 -20.13 16.10
C TYR A 861 -6.44 -19.33 17.23
N GLN A 862 -7.09 -18.24 17.64
CA GLN A 862 -6.60 -17.41 18.74
C GLN A 862 -7.72 -17.06 19.70
N TYR A 863 -7.43 -17.11 20.99
CA TYR A 863 -8.42 -16.92 22.06
C TYR A 863 -8.08 -15.70 22.89
N GLY A 864 -8.96 -14.69 22.83
CA GLY A 864 -8.98 -13.57 23.76
C GLY A 864 -9.73 -13.96 25.05
N PRO A 865 -10.31 -12.99 25.79
CA PRO A 865 -11.03 -13.26 27.03
C PRO A 865 -12.10 -14.36 26.89
N GLN A 866 -12.02 -15.39 27.74
CA GLN A 866 -12.94 -16.53 27.74
C GLN A 866 -13.74 -16.59 29.04
N GLN A 867 -15.07 -16.48 28.96
CA GLN A 867 -15.97 -16.73 30.09
C GLN A 867 -17.06 -17.77 29.78
N GLY A 868 -17.29 -18.04 28.49
CA GLY A 868 -18.33 -18.95 28.00
C GLY A 868 -17.81 -20.31 27.54
N VAL A 869 -16.63 -20.76 27.96
CA VAL A 869 -16.16 -22.11 27.61
C VAL A 869 -16.76 -23.12 28.58
N ASP A 870 -17.46 -24.15 28.07
CA ASP A 870 -18.03 -25.22 28.89
C ASP A 870 -17.35 -26.57 28.60
N GLY A 871 -16.96 -27.27 29.67
CA GLY A 871 -16.36 -28.60 29.65
C GLY A 871 -17.32 -29.73 29.30
N GLU A 872 -18.58 -29.49 28.99
CA GLU A 872 -19.46 -30.51 28.39
C GLU A 872 -19.97 -30.13 26.98
N TRP A 873 -19.82 -28.86 26.56
CA TRP A 873 -20.52 -28.30 25.39
C TRP A 873 -19.66 -27.33 24.56
N SER A 874 -18.35 -27.58 24.45
CA SER A 874 -17.45 -26.84 23.57
C SER A 874 -16.49 -27.78 22.85
N ALA A 875 -16.27 -27.54 21.55
CA ALA A 875 -15.35 -28.33 20.72
C ALA A 875 -14.43 -27.45 19.87
N VAL A 876 -13.17 -27.86 19.77
CA VAL A 876 -12.14 -27.25 18.89
C VAL A 876 -11.53 -28.36 18.03
N GLY A 877 -11.38 -28.12 16.74
CA GLY A 877 -10.92 -29.14 15.79
C GLY A 877 -10.97 -28.70 14.33
N PHE A 878 -10.61 -29.61 13.42
CA PHE A 878 -10.71 -29.41 11.98
C PHE A 878 -10.86 -30.74 11.24
N GLU A 879 -11.38 -30.71 10.01
CA GLU A 879 -11.51 -31.88 9.14
C GLU A 879 -11.56 -31.56 7.63
N ASN A 880 -11.29 -32.59 6.83
CA ASN A 880 -11.34 -32.56 5.37
C ASN A 880 -12.77 -32.66 4.81
N GLY A 881 -12.93 -32.55 3.49
CA GLY A 881 -14.23 -32.48 2.81
C GLY A 881 -15.13 -33.72 2.87
N ASP A 882 -14.62 -34.88 3.31
CA ASP A 882 -15.44 -36.08 3.52
C ASP A 882 -15.53 -36.53 4.98
N GLY A 883 -14.98 -35.73 5.90
CA GLY A 883 -15.04 -35.93 7.34
C GLY A 883 -14.32 -37.20 7.81
N THR A 884 -13.25 -37.59 7.11
CA THR A 884 -12.47 -38.79 7.43
C THR A 884 -11.10 -38.51 8.02
N LEU A 885 -10.54 -37.36 7.68
CA LEU A 885 -9.24 -36.88 8.11
C LEU A 885 -9.42 -35.55 8.82
N GLY A 886 -8.51 -35.24 9.74
CA GLY A 886 -8.65 -34.14 10.69
C GLY A 886 -8.41 -34.55 12.13
N SER A 887 -8.60 -33.61 13.05
CA SER A 887 -8.31 -33.80 14.47
C SER A 887 -9.33 -33.10 15.38
N THR A 888 -9.68 -33.77 16.49
CA THR A 888 -10.29 -33.11 17.66
C THR A 888 -9.16 -32.58 18.53
N ILE A 889 -9.13 -31.28 18.77
CA ILE A 889 -8.12 -30.61 19.61
C ILE A 889 -8.63 -30.53 21.05
N VAL A 890 -9.80 -29.93 21.26
CA VAL A 890 -10.46 -29.83 22.56
C VAL A 890 -11.88 -30.36 22.44
N TYR A 891 -12.29 -31.19 23.40
CA TYR A 891 -13.69 -31.47 23.63
C TYR A 891 -13.94 -31.71 25.10
N GLY A 892 -14.77 -30.87 25.70
CA GLY A 892 -15.24 -31.07 27.05
C GLY A 892 -14.17 -30.90 28.15
N GLU A 893 -13.21 -29.99 27.92
CA GLU A 893 -12.17 -29.64 28.89
C GLU A 893 -12.02 -28.12 28.97
N ALA A 894 -12.89 -27.45 29.76
CA ALA A 894 -12.95 -25.98 29.82
C ALA A 894 -11.63 -25.30 30.19
N GLY A 895 -10.77 -25.97 30.97
CA GLY A 895 -9.48 -25.42 31.41
C GLY A 895 -8.36 -25.47 30.38
N ARG A 896 -8.64 -25.83 29.12
CA ARG A 896 -7.66 -25.86 28.04
C ARG A 896 -7.75 -24.67 27.08
N ILE A 897 -8.88 -23.95 27.05
CA ILE A 897 -9.07 -22.78 26.20
C ILE A 897 -9.10 -21.54 27.08
N GLU A 898 -8.08 -20.71 26.98
CA GLU A 898 -7.89 -19.53 27.81
C GLU A 898 -7.34 -18.35 27.01
N GLU A 899 -7.43 -17.16 27.61
CA GLU A 899 -6.92 -15.93 26.99
C GLU A 899 -5.41 -16.04 26.77
N GLY A 900 -4.95 -15.74 25.55
CA GLY A 900 -3.55 -15.83 25.16
C GLY A 900 -3.16 -17.16 24.50
N LEU A 901 -4.08 -18.13 24.37
CA LEU A 901 -3.82 -19.36 23.64
C LEU A 901 -3.86 -19.13 22.12
N CYS A 902 -2.88 -19.65 21.40
CA CYS A 902 -2.88 -19.76 19.94
C CYS A 902 -2.73 -21.23 19.51
N ILE A 903 -3.43 -21.64 18.44
CA ILE A 903 -3.33 -22.98 17.86
C ILE A 903 -3.12 -22.84 16.35
N ALA A 904 -2.04 -23.42 15.82
CA ALA A 904 -1.75 -23.46 14.39
C ALA A 904 -2.13 -24.81 13.81
N ILE A 905 -2.68 -24.80 12.59
CA ILE A 905 -3.14 -25.98 11.84
C ILE A 905 -2.58 -25.91 10.41
N GLY A 906 -1.99 -26.99 9.89
CA GLY A 906 -1.43 -27.03 8.54
C GLY A 906 -0.76 -28.38 8.18
N ARG A 907 -0.32 -28.53 6.92
CA ARG A 907 0.26 -29.78 6.35
C ARG A 907 1.78 -29.89 6.50
N ASP A 908 2.50 -28.78 6.60
CA ASP A 908 3.97 -28.77 6.68
C ASP A 908 4.48 -27.45 7.31
N PHE A 909 4.70 -27.38 8.63
CA PHE A 909 5.49 -26.27 9.20
C PHE A 909 6.99 -26.39 8.88
N ALA A 910 7.36 -27.17 7.84
CA ALA A 910 8.65 -27.84 7.71
C ALA A 910 9.58 -27.31 6.60
N SER A 911 9.37 -26.11 6.06
CA SER A 911 10.42 -25.41 5.30
C SER A 911 10.61 -23.99 5.83
N GLN A 912 10.92 -23.87 7.13
CA GLN A 912 11.13 -22.59 7.79
C GLN A 912 12.41 -21.87 7.34
N TRP A 913 13.30 -22.53 6.59
CA TRP A 913 14.58 -21.93 6.22
C TRP A 913 14.57 -21.20 4.87
N ILE A 914 13.52 -21.34 4.06
CA ILE A 914 13.43 -20.70 2.74
C ILE A 914 11.99 -20.29 2.41
N ALA A 915 11.82 -19.02 2.03
CA ALA A 915 10.59 -18.45 1.49
C ALA A 915 10.89 -17.68 0.20
N TYR A 916 9.92 -17.56 -0.72
CA TYR A 916 10.11 -16.79 -1.95
C TYR A 916 8.80 -16.27 -2.54
N GLU A 917 8.87 -15.13 -3.24
CA GLU A 917 7.76 -14.49 -3.94
C GLU A 917 8.24 -13.58 -5.08
N PRO A 918 7.46 -13.36 -6.15
CA PRO A 918 6.20 -14.04 -6.48
C PRO A 918 6.43 -15.48 -6.98
N THR A 919 5.38 -16.31 -7.00
CA THR A 919 5.48 -17.72 -7.44
C THR A 919 5.12 -17.94 -8.90
N GLN A 920 4.44 -17.00 -9.56
CA GLN A 920 4.07 -17.07 -10.98
C GLN A 920 3.97 -15.66 -11.59
N GLY A 921 3.98 -15.55 -12.91
CA GLY A 921 3.77 -14.27 -13.59
C GLY A 921 3.85 -14.32 -15.12
N GLU A 922 3.65 -13.16 -15.75
CA GLU A 922 3.85 -12.93 -17.17
C GLU A 922 4.83 -11.76 -17.40
N ILE A 923 5.73 -11.90 -18.37
CA ILE A 923 6.78 -10.93 -18.68
C ILE A 923 6.72 -10.57 -20.16
N ALA A 924 6.45 -9.29 -20.45
CA ALA A 924 6.47 -8.77 -21.81
C ALA A 924 7.88 -8.83 -22.45
N PRO A 925 8.00 -8.84 -23.79
CA PRO A 925 9.29 -8.85 -24.48
C PRO A 925 10.25 -7.76 -23.99
N GLY A 926 11.50 -8.13 -23.70
CA GLY A 926 12.54 -7.22 -23.22
C GLY A 926 12.36 -6.71 -21.79
N ARG A 927 11.37 -7.22 -21.03
CA ARG A 927 11.17 -6.89 -19.62
C ARG A 927 11.75 -7.97 -18.71
N GLU A 928 11.84 -7.63 -17.43
CA GLU A 928 12.30 -8.51 -16.36
C GLU A 928 11.42 -8.36 -15.13
N THR A 929 11.43 -9.38 -14.27
CA THR A 929 10.79 -9.38 -12.96
C THR A 929 11.71 -10.08 -11.96
N ASP A 930 11.57 -9.74 -10.69
CA ASP A 930 12.38 -10.30 -9.60
C ASP A 930 11.55 -11.27 -8.75
N ILE A 931 12.17 -12.39 -8.39
CA ILE A 931 11.74 -13.28 -7.30
C ILE A 931 12.63 -12.98 -6.09
N PHE A 932 12.04 -12.51 -5.01
CA PHE A 932 12.67 -12.33 -3.72
C PHE A 932 12.72 -13.69 -3.02
N VAL A 933 13.90 -14.08 -2.52
CA VAL A 933 14.13 -15.31 -1.78
C VAL A 933 14.69 -14.95 -0.41
N ILE A 934 14.03 -15.39 0.64
CA ILE A 934 14.44 -15.18 2.03
C ILE A 934 14.95 -16.51 2.57
N LEU A 935 16.19 -16.53 3.04
CA LEU A 935 16.80 -17.65 3.74
C LEU A 935 16.89 -17.33 5.24
N ASP A 936 16.19 -18.10 6.07
CA ASP A 936 16.24 -17.94 7.52
C ASP A 936 17.12 -19.04 8.14
N SER A 937 18.06 -18.64 8.99
CA SER A 937 18.93 -19.55 9.72
C SER A 937 18.70 -19.59 11.22
N GLU A 938 17.77 -18.78 11.74
CA GLU A 938 17.50 -18.70 13.17
C GLU A 938 16.92 -20.02 13.69
N GLY A 939 17.48 -20.56 14.77
CA GLY A 939 17.04 -21.82 15.36
C GLY A 939 17.37 -23.08 14.57
N LEU A 940 18.01 -22.97 13.40
CA LEU A 940 18.44 -24.10 12.61
C LEU A 940 19.68 -24.78 13.18
N GLN A 941 19.77 -26.10 13.02
CA GLN A 941 20.94 -26.85 13.40
C GLN A 941 22.14 -26.49 12.50
N ALA A 942 23.35 -26.59 13.05
CA ALA A 942 24.55 -26.45 12.25
C ALA A 942 24.59 -27.47 11.10
N GLY A 943 24.79 -27.01 9.87
CA GLY A 943 24.95 -27.87 8.70
C GLY A 943 24.54 -27.21 7.39
N VAL A 944 24.46 -28.02 6.33
CA VAL A 944 24.14 -27.54 4.96
C VAL A 944 22.68 -27.84 4.65
N TYR A 945 21.99 -26.80 4.22
CA TYR A 945 20.62 -26.82 3.71
C TYR A 945 20.68 -26.60 2.20
N GLU A 946 20.05 -27.48 1.41
CA GLU A 946 20.03 -27.40 -0.06
C GLU A 946 18.59 -27.51 -0.57
N ALA A 947 18.23 -26.66 -1.52
CA ALA A 947 16.97 -26.70 -2.27
C ALA A 947 17.20 -26.35 -3.75
N ASP A 948 16.33 -26.82 -4.63
CA ASP A 948 16.25 -26.36 -6.02
C ASP A 948 14.91 -25.63 -6.20
N LEU A 949 14.95 -24.38 -6.67
CA LEU A 949 13.76 -23.63 -7.11
C LEU A 949 13.61 -23.80 -8.62
N HIS A 950 12.56 -24.49 -9.05
CA HIS A 950 12.23 -24.70 -10.46
C HIS A 950 11.40 -23.54 -11.00
N ILE A 951 11.85 -22.90 -12.08
CA ILE A 951 11.12 -21.90 -12.83
C ILE A 951 10.61 -22.54 -14.11
N LEU A 952 9.30 -22.80 -14.17
CA LEU A 952 8.60 -23.40 -15.30
C LEU A 952 8.12 -22.31 -16.24
N SER A 953 8.27 -22.48 -17.56
CA SER A 953 7.86 -21.43 -18.52
C SER A 953 7.30 -21.95 -19.84
N ASN A 954 6.68 -21.05 -20.62
CA ASN A 954 6.23 -21.32 -21.99
C ASN A 954 7.34 -21.19 -23.05
N ASP A 955 8.61 -20.97 -22.68
CA ASP A 955 9.76 -21.10 -23.58
C ASP A 955 9.96 -22.59 -23.96
N GLU A 956 9.73 -22.95 -25.23
CA GLU A 956 9.87 -24.33 -25.70
C GLU A 956 11.30 -24.89 -25.57
N ASP A 957 12.32 -24.03 -25.61
CA ASP A 957 13.73 -24.41 -25.48
C ASP A 957 14.14 -24.53 -24.01
N ASN A 958 13.56 -23.74 -23.10
CA ASN A 958 13.83 -23.76 -21.65
C ASN A 958 12.55 -23.81 -20.78
N PRO A 959 11.78 -24.92 -20.83
CA PRO A 959 10.50 -25.02 -20.13
C PRO A 959 10.62 -25.20 -18.61
N ASP A 960 11.83 -25.45 -18.09
CA ASP A 960 12.15 -25.64 -16.67
C ASP A 960 13.62 -25.25 -16.44
N ILE A 961 13.85 -24.19 -15.66
CA ILE A 961 15.16 -23.74 -15.22
C ILE A 961 15.23 -23.87 -13.70
N SER A 962 16.16 -24.68 -13.22
CA SER A 962 16.40 -24.84 -11.77
C SER A 962 17.46 -23.86 -11.26
N VAL A 963 17.13 -23.12 -10.21
CA VAL A 963 18.06 -22.31 -9.42
C VAL A 963 18.45 -23.09 -8.16
N ASN A 964 19.73 -23.39 -8.00
CA ASN A 964 20.20 -24.16 -6.85
C ASN A 964 20.48 -23.25 -5.65
N ILE A 965 19.91 -23.55 -4.50
CA ILE A 965 19.98 -22.72 -3.30
C ILE A 965 20.65 -23.54 -2.20
N THR A 966 21.79 -23.04 -1.70
CA THR A 966 22.56 -23.66 -0.63
C THR A 966 22.78 -22.67 0.50
N MET A 967 22.45 -23.07 1.73
CA MET A 967 22.75 -22.32 2.94
C MET A 967 23.58 -23.16 3.91
N GLU A 968 24.71 -22.61 4.37
CA GLU A 968 25.50 -23.19 5.45
C GLU A 968 25.18 -22.45 6.77
N VAL A 969 24.67 -23.19 7.76
CA VAL A 969 24.36 -22.68 9.10
C VAL A 969 25.49 -23.03 10.06
N GLU A 970 26.05 -22.03 10.73
CA GLU A 970 27.00 -22.18 11.83
C GLU A 970 26.23 -22.17 13.17
N GLY A 971 26.14 -23.32 13.85
CA GLY A 971 25.47 -23.38 15.15
C GLY A 971 26.36 -22.97 16.33
N ALA A 972 25.74 -22.73 17.48
CA ALA A 972 26.41 -22.49 18.75
C ALA A 972 25.78 -23.34 19.88
N PRO A 973 26.56 -24.05 20.71
CA PRO A 973 26.03 -24.80 21.84
C PRO A 973 25.53 -23.84 22.93
N ALA A 974 24.43 -24.18 23.59
CA ALA A 974 23.90 -23.40 24.70
C ALA A 974 23.45 -24.32 25.85
N ILE A 975 23.88 -24.03 27.08
CA ILE A 975 23.62 -24.87 28.25
C ILE A 975 22.53 -24.28 29.14
N VAL A 976 21.58 -25.12 29.54
CA VAL A 976 20.64 -24.84 30.63
C VAL A 976 20.78 -25.94 31.68
N VAL A 977 20.70 -25.58 32.96
CA VAL A 977 20.72 -26.53 34.07
C VAL A 977 19.52 -26.28 34.97
N ASP A 978 18.68 -27.30 35.16
CA ASP A 978 17.46 -27.24 35.97
C ASP A 978 17.48 -28.31 37.08
N PRO A 979 17.14 -27.98 38.33
CA PRO A 979 16.91 -26.64 38.86
C PRO A 979 18.21 -25.86 39.15
N GLU A 980 18.16 -24.53 39.06
CA GLU A 980 19.28 -23.62 39.41
C GLU A 980 19.64 -23.64 40.92
N GLU A 981 18.74 -24.19 41.75
CA GLU A 981 19.00 -24.50 43.16
C GLU A 981 18.35 -25.83 43.58
N VAL A 982 19.06 -26.59 44.41
CA VAL A 982 18.61 -27.89 44.91
C VAL A 982 18.53 -27.87 46.44
N ASP A 983 17.32 -27.91 47.00
CA ASP A 983 17.11 -28.09 48.45
C ASP A 983 16.81 -29.56 48.79
N PHE A 984 17.78 -30.21 49.40
CA PHE A 984 17.65 -31.57 49.93
C PHE A 984 16.75 -31.65 51.17
N GLY A 985 16.30 -30.52 51.71
CA GLY A 985 15.41 -30.40 52.84
C GLY A 985 16.00 -31.00 54.12
N ARG A 986 15.12 -31.45 55.02
CA ARG A 986 15.52 -32.06 56.29
C ARG A 986 15.84 -33.53 56.13
N LEU A 987 17.08 -33.92 56.39
CA LEU A 987 17.55 -35.29 56.30
C LEU A 987 18.19 -35.74 57.62
N GLY A 988 17.84 -36.94 58.08
CA GLY A 988 18.41 -37.50 59.29
C GLY A 988 19.91 -37.75 59.13
N ILE A 989 20.73 -37.44 60.14
CA ILE A 989 22.19 -37.65 60.07
C ILE A 989 22.56 -39.09 59.64
N ARG A 990 23.56 -39.23 58.76
CA ARG A 990 24.00 -40.48 58.10
C ARG A 990 22.92 -41.17 57.25
N ARG A 991 22.00 -40.38 56.70
CA ARG A 991 21.11 -40.81 55.62
C ARG A 991 21.55 -40.08 54.36
N VAL A 992 21.40 -40.76 53.24
CA VAL A 992 21.64 -40.22 51.91
C VAL A 992 20.30 -39.83 51.31
N ARG A 993 20.24 -38.66 50.66
CA ARG A 993 19.19 -38.29 49.72
C ARG A 993 19.87 -37.89 48.43
N GLU A 994 19.34 -38.40 47.33
CA GLU A 994 19.80 -38.13 45.97
C GLU A 994 18.72 -37.28 45.31
N LEU A 995 19.13 -36.24 44.60
CA LEU A 995 18.31 -35.39 43.75
C LEU A 995 19.11 -35.14 42.46
N ASP A 996 18.40 -35.05 41.34
CA ASP A 996 19.01 -34.86 40.03
C ASP A 996 19.04 -33.37 39.67
N ILE A 997 20.08 -32.96 38.97
CA ILE A 997 20.09 -31.73 38.16
C ILE A 997 20.12 -32.18 36.69
N THR A 998 19.26 -31.62 35.86
CA THR A 998 19.17 -31.92 34.44
C THR A 998 19.94 -30.86 33.67
N ILE A 999 20.92 -31.29 32.87
CA ILE A 999 21.67 -30.43 31.96
C ILE A 999 21.10 -30.61 30.57
N VAL A 1000 20.66 -29.53 29.93
CA VAL A 1000 20.02 -29.53 28.61
C VAL A 1000 20.87 -28.71 27.64
N ASN A 1001 21.05 -29.22 26.42
CA ASN A 1001 21.56 -28.41 25.32
C ASN A 1001 20.40 -27.71 24.60
N VAL A 1002 20.26 -26.41 24.82
CA VAL A 1002 19.25 -25.56 24.14
C VAL A 1002 19.84 -24.79 22.96
N GLY A 1003 21.10 -25.05 22.60
CA GLY A 1003 21.79 -24.39 21.49
C GLY A 1003 21.51 -25.04 20.14
N THR A 1004 22.19 -24.57 19.10
CA THR A 1004 22.08 -25.06 17.71
C THR A 1004 23.29 -25.89 17.25
N ASP A 1005 24.24 -26.16 18.16
CA ASP A 1005 25.39 -27.05 17.96
C ASP A 1005 25.62 -27.95 19.19
N VAL A 1006 26.47 -28.96 19.08
CA VAL A 1006 26.76 -29.95 20.13
C VAL A 1006 27.39 -29.29 21.36
N LEU A 1007 26.68 -29.38 22.48
CA LEU A 1007 27.17 -28.97 23.79
C LEU A 1007 28.08 -30.04 24.37
N ILE A 1008 29.28 -29.65 24.76
CA ILE A 1008 30.26 -30.50 25.41
C ILE A 1008 30.34 -30.07 26.87
N VAL A 1009 29.77 -30.86 27.78
CA VAL A 1009 29.97 -30.71 29.22
C VAL A 1009 31.35 -31.27 29.55
N GLU A 1010 32.32 -30.37 29.70
CA GLU A 1010 33.72 -30.72 29.87
C GLU A 1010 34.00 -31.31 31.25
N ASN A 1011 33.35 -30.77 32.28
CA ASN A 1011 33.58 -31.13 33.68
C ASN A 1011 32.45 -30.69 34.61
N ILE A 1012 32.25 -31.40 35.72
CA ILE A 1012 31.35 -30.98 36.80
C ILE A 1012 32.10 -31.04 38.13
N LEU A 1013 32.17 -29.90 38.82
CA LEU A 1013 32.80 -29.78 40.14
C LEU A 1013 31.74 -29.60 41.21
N ILE A 1014 31.99 -30.16 42.40
CA ILE A 1014 31.12 -29.99 43.57
C ILE A 1014 31.90 -29.47 44.77
N GLU A 1015 31.39 -28.42 45.40
CA GLU A 1015 31.88 -27.82 46.62
C GLU A 1015 30.82 -27.92 47.73
N GLY A 1016 31.28 -27.94 48.99
CA GLY A 1016 30.42 -28.10 50.17
C GLY A 1016 30.65 -29.43 50.87
N ASP A 1017 30.78 -29.39 52.19
CA ASP A 1017 30.92 -30.61 52.99
C ASP A 1017 29.62 -31.42 52.91
N TYR A 1018 29.73 -32.75 52.76
CA TYR A 1018 28.62 -33.72 52.77
C TYR A 1018 27.73 -33.76 51.52
N PHE A 1019 28.09 -33.04 50.46
CA PHE A 1019 27.57 -33.26 49.11
C PHE A 1019 28.57 -34.08 48.28
N SER A 1020 28.08 -34.94 47.40
CA SER A 1020 28.90 -35.75 46.49
C SER A 1020 28.18 -36.01 45.17
N LEU A 1021 28.95 -36.09 44.09
CA LEU A 1021 28.49 -36.36 42.73
C LEU A 1021 29.56 -37.19 42.00
N GLU A 1022 29.15 -38.06 41.09
CA GLU A 1022 30.04 -38.87 40.27
C GLU A 1022 30.04 -38.35 38.82
N PHE A 1023 31.19 -37.83 38.36
CA PHE A 1023 31.42 -37.43 36.97
C PHE A 1023 32.78 -38.00 36.52
N GLU A 1024 32.78 -38.88 35.53
CA GLU A 1024 33.98 -39.63 35.12
C GLU A 1024 34.60 -39.14 33.81
N ASP A 1025 33.80 -38.78 32.80
CA ASP A 1025 34.22 -38.37 31.47
C ASP A 1025 33.32 -37.21 30.95
N ALA A 1026 33.83 -36.41 30.01
CA ALA A 1026 33.06 -35.34 29.35
C ALA A 1026 31.83 -35.91 28.62
N ILE A 1027 30.75 -35.13 28.58
CA ILE A 1027 29.47 -35.51 27.95
C ILE A 1027 29.28 -34.66 26.70
N GLU A 1028 29.07 -35.31 25.56
CA GLU A 1028 28.61 -34.66 24.33
C GLU A 1028 27.09 -34.76 24.27
N LEU A 1029 26.41 -33.62 24.31
CA LEU A 1029 24.97 -33.48 24.26
C LEU A 1029 24.58 -32.88 22.89
N PRO A 1030 23.98 -33.67 21.98
CA PRO A 1030 23.35 -33.14 20.78
C PRO A 1030 22.31 -32.06 21.11
N VAL A 1031 21.93 -31.26 20.11
CA VAL A 1031 20.89 -30.22 20.25
C VAL A 1031 19.59 -30.82 20.77
N GLY A 1032 18.99 -30.21 21.79
CA GLY A 1032 17.73 -30.64 22.40
C GLY A 1032 17.82 -31.87 23.30
N GLU A 1033 18.98 -32.51 23.42
CA GLU A 1033 19.19 -33.63 24.34
C GLU A 1033 19.55 -33.14 25.75
N ASP A 1034 19.13 -33.92 26.74
CA ASP A 1034 19.38 -33.66 28.14
C ASP A 1034 20.13 -34.83 28.83
N VAL A 1035 20.71 -34.53 29.99
CA VAL A 1035 21.29 -35.54 30.87
C VAL A 1035 21.07 -35.19 32.33
N ASP A 1036 20.54 -36.16 33.06
CA ASP A 1036 20.43 -36.09 34.51
C ASP A 1036 21.78 -36.40 35.19
N VAL A 1037 22.16 -35.52 36.11
CA VAL A 1037 23.33 -35.68 36.96
C VAL A 1037 22.89 -35.74 38.42
N THR A 1038 23.05 -36.91 39.04
CA THR A 1038 22.62 -37.13 40.42
C THR A 1038 23.58 -36.54 41.43
N VAL A 1039 23.07 -35.65 42.29
CA VAL A 1039 23.76 -35.08 43.44
C VAL A 1039 23.26 -35.75 44.72
N ALA A 1040 24.18 -36.25 45.56
CA ALA A 1040 23.87 -36.89 46.82
C ALA A 1040 24.24 -36.00 48.02
N PHE A 1041 23.36 -35.95 49.03
CA PHE A 1041 23.57 -35.27 50.30
C PHE A 1041 23.54 -36.26 51.48
N GLU A 1042 24.61 -36.31 52.28
CA GLU A 1042 24.75 -37.19 53.46
C GLU A 1042 25.26 -36.45 54.71
N PRO A 1043 24.41 -35.72 55.47
CA PRO A 1043 24.86 -34.94 56.61
C PRO A 1043 25.31 -35.84 57.77
N GLU A 1044 26.50 -35.63 58.35
CA GLU A 1044 26.96 -36.40 59.53
C GLU A 1044 26.65 -35.72 60.88
N GLU A 1045 26.48 -34.40 60.89
CA GLU A 1045 26.16 -33.59 62.07
C GLU A 1045 24.85 -32.80 61.88
N ILE A 1046 24.27 -32.32 62.98
CA ILE A 1046 23.06 -31.47 62.93
C ILE A 1046 23.48 -30.06 62.55
N GLY A 1047 22.88 -29.50 61.51
CA GLY A 1047 23.21 -28.17 61.00
C GLY A 1047 22.62 -27.90 59.63
N ASN A 1048 22.80 -26.67 59.16
CA ASN A 1048 22.51 -26.30 57.77
C ASN A 1048 23.80 -26.47 56.97
N TYR A 1049 23.67 -26.98 55.75
CA TYR A 1049 24.74 -27.21 54.81
C TYR A 1049 24.42 -26.46 53.53
N GLU A 1050 25.44 -25.80 53.00
CA GLU A 1050 25.41 -25.09 51.72
C GLU A 1050 26.53 -25.68 50.86
N GLY A 1051 26.24 -25.89 49.58
CA GLY A 1051 27.17 -26.40 48.59
C GLY A 1051 26.94 -25.74 47.24
N LEU A 1052 27.78 -26.06 46.28
CA LEU A 1052 27.75 -25.50 44.93
C LEU A 1052 28.17 -26.56 43.93
N VAL A 1053 27.41 -26.74 42.85
CA VAL A 1053 27.84 -27.49 41.67
C VAL A 1053 28.22 -26.49 40.58
N SER A 1054 29.39 -26.64 39.97
CA SER A 1054 29.82 -25.85 38.81
C SER A 1054 29.99 -26.76 37.60
N VAL A 1055 29.18 -26.54 36.57
CA VAL A 1055 29.16 -27.28 35.30
C VAL A 1055 29.94 -26.47 34.27
N PHE A 1056 31.00 -27.03 33.70
CA PHE A 1056 31.84 -26.40 32.67
C PHE A 1056 31.46 -26.91 31.30
N SER A 1057 31.28 -26.02 30.33
CA SER A 1057 30.86 -26.40 28.97
C SER A 1057 31.60 -25.61 27.88
N ASN A 1058 31.37 -25.98 26.62
CA ASN A 1058 31.81 -25.22 25.43
C ASN A 1058 30.79 -24.15 24.99
N ASP A 1059 29.74 -23.87 25.79
CA ASP A 1059 28.84 -22.74 25.55
C ASP A 1059 29.65 -21.42 25.60
N PRO A 1060 29.64 -20.60 24.54
CA PRO A 1060 30.41 -19.35 24.49
C PRO A 1060 29.86 -18.23 25.39
N ASN A 1061 28.59 -18.29 25.76
CA ASN A 1061 27.92 -17.31 26.61
C ASN A 1061 27.95 -17.73 28.09
N ASP A 1062 27.76 -19.03 28.36
CA ASP A 1062 27.68 -19.62 29.70
C ASP A 1062 28.66 -20.80 29.85
N ASP A 1063 29.96 -20.50 29.73
CA ASP A 1063 31.05 -21.49 29.84
C ASP A 1063 31.13 -22.17 31.22
N ILE A 1064 30.46 -21.60 32.22
CA ILE A 1064 30.28 -22.15 33.58
C ILE A 1064 28.88 -21.83 34.10
N VAL A 1065 28.08 -22.87 34.40
CA VAL A 1065 26.78 -22.73 35.11
C VAL A 1065 26.91 -23.23 36.55
N GLU A 1066 26.40 -22.45 37.50
CA GLU A 1066 26.48 -22.75 38.94
C GLU A 1066 25.10 -23.07 39.55
N VAL A 1067 24.99 -24.20 40.25
CA VAL A 1067 23.77 -24.64 40.95
C VAL A 1067 23.99 -24.65 42.46
N ASN A 1068 23.18 -23.89 43.20
CA ASN A 1068 23.30 -23.81 44.65
C ASN A 1068 22.67 -25.03 45.33
N LEU A 1069 23.35 -25.61 46.32
CA LEU A 1069 22.86 -26.75 47.09
C LEU A 1069 22.55 -26.36 48.53
N PHE A 1070 21.38 -26.79 49.03
CA PHE A 1070 20.96 -26.57 50.41
C PHE A 1070 20.54 -27.88 51.07
N GLY A 1071 20.79 -28.02 52.37
CA GLY A 1071 20.31 -29.18 53.13
C GLY A 1071 20.39 -28.97 54.64
N ILE A 1072 19.50 -29.64 55.38
CA ILE A 1072 19.44 -29.55 56.85
C ILE A 1072 19.61 -30.95 57.47
N GLY A 1073 20.73 -31.17 58.16
CA GLY A 1073 20.95 -32.36 58.97
C GLY A 1073 20.16 -32.32 60.27
N VAL A 1074 19.33 -33.33 60.55
CA VAL A 1074 18.52 -33.43 61.78
C VAL A 1074 18.77 -34.74 62.55
N GLU A 1075 18.44 -34.76 63.85
CA GLU A 1075 18.58 -35.98 64.67
C GLU A 1075 17.53 -37.03 64.24
N GLY A 1076 17.97 -38.14 63.65
CA GLY A 1076 17.07 -39.15 63.06
C GLY A 1076 16.32 -40.01 64.09
N GLY A 1077 15.03 -40.23 63.86
CA GLY A 1077 14.22 -41.24 64.56
C GLY A 1077 13.16 -41.90 63.68
N GLY A 1078 13.37 -43.17 63.32
CA GLY A 1078 12.36 -44.23 63.07
C GLY A 1078 11.44 -44.16 61.83
N GLU A 1079 11.43 -45.25 61.04
CA GLU A 1079 10.67 -45.51 59.80
C GLU A 1079 9.12 -45.49 59.85
N GLN A 1080 8.55 -45.37 58.62
CA GLN A 1080 7.16 -45.58 58.11
C GLN A 1080 6.22 -44.39 58.32
N GLY A 1081 5.64 -43.76 57.29
CA GLY A 1081 5.01 -44.34 56.10
C GLY A 1081 3.49 -44.22 56.26
N GLU A 1082 2.89 -43.34 55.44
CA GLU A 1082 1.45 -43.19 55.14
C GLU A 1082 0.46 -42.65 56.21
N ASP A 1083 -0.21 -41.56 55.82
CA ASP A 1083 -1.63 -41.21 55.96
C ASP A 1083 -2.48 -41.65 57.17
N ILE A 1084 -3.21 -40.65 57.72
CA ILE A 1084 -4.62 -40.62 58.22
C ILE A 1084 -4.75 -39.79 59.52
N ILE A 1085 -5.27 -38.56 59.36
CA ILE A 1085 -6.33 -37.83 60.09
C ILE A 1085 -6.57 -38.14 61.60
N GLY A 1086 -6.57 -37.08 62.44
CA GLY A 1086 -7.36 -37.05 63.69
C GLY A 1086 -7.01 -35.98 64.73
N TYR A 1087 -7.75 -34.86 64.71
CA TYR A 1087 -7.98 -33.79 65.71
C TYR A 1087 -7.58 -34.04 67.19
N ASP A 1088 -7.01 -33.04 67.89
CA ASP A 1088 -7.77 -32.10 68.77
C ASP A 1088 -6.85 -31.17 69.61
N ASP A 1089 -7.22 -29.89 69.64
CA ASP A 1089 -6.97 -28.82 70.62
C ASP A 1089 -5.54 -28.44 71.12
N GLY A 1090 -5.04 -27.31 70.59
CA GLY A 1090 -4.68 -26.16 71.44
C GLY A 1090 -3.20 -25.89 71.77
N GLU A 1091 -2.60 -24.97 70.99
CA GLU A 1091 -1.46 -24.07 71.29
C GLU A 1091 -0.01 -24.62 71.24
N PRO A 1092 0.82 -24.08 70.33
CA PRO A 1092 2.25 -23.91 70.57
C PRO A 1092 2.68 -22.43 70.50
N SER A 1093 3.34 -22.00 71.57
CA SER A 1093 4.09 -20.75 71.68
C SER A 1093 5.35 -20.74 70.80
N LEU A 1094 5.47 -19.72 69.94
CA LEU A 1094 6.67 -19.36 69.18
C LEU A 1094 7.73 -18.69 70.06
N LEU A 1095 8.99 -19.09 69.91
CA LEU A 1095 10.18 -18.43 70.47
C LEU A 1095 11.09 -18.06 69.29
N PHE A 1096 10.97 -16.82 68.81
CA PHE A 1096 11.84 -16.23 67.79
C PHE A 1096 13.21 -15.85 68.39
N THR A 1097 14.26 -16.04 67.61
CA THR A 1097 15.46 -15.19 67.66
C THR A 1097 15.73 -14.61 66.28
N THR A 1098 15.95 -13.30 66.28
CA THR A 1098 16.09 -12.35 65.16
C THR A 1098 17.40 -12.46 64.41
N GLU A 1099 17.40 -12.27 63.08
CA GLU A 1099 18.27 -11.32 62.36
C GLU A 1099 17.83 -11.13 60.88
N ASN A 1100 17.47 -9.87 60.56
CA ASN A 1100 17.46 -9.11 59.29
C ASN A 1100 17.32 -9.82 57.91
N TYR A 1101 16.34 -9.36 57.09
CA TYR A 1101 16.59 -8.66 55.81
C TYR A 1101 15.35 -7.83 55.42
N TRP A 1102 15.58 -6.68 54.78
CA TRP A 1102 14.59 -5.72 54.29
C TRP A 1102 14.29 -6.03 52.82
N SER A 1103 13.03 -6.20 52.43
CA SER A 1103 12.60 -6.08 51.03
C SER A 1103 11.84 -4.77 50.83
N LYS A 1104 12.12 -4.10 49.71
CA LYS A 1104 11.63 -2.78 49.33
C LYS A 1104 10.61 -2.97 48.21
N THR A 1105 9.32 -2.91 48.53
CA THR A 1105 8.24 -2.97 47.52
C THR A 1105 7.81 -1.55 47.16
N ILE A 1106 7.92 -1.18 45.87
CA ILE A 1106 7.40 0.07 45.30
C ILE A 1106 6.10 -0.30 44.57
N PHE A 1107 4.99 0.39 44.88
CA PHE A 1107 3.76 0.34 44.09
C PHE A 1107 3.58 1.71 43.41
N THR A 1108 3.34 1.72 42.11
CA THR A 1108 2.83 2.88 41.35
C THR A 1108 1.37 2.62 41.01
N ALA A 1109 0.49 3.58 41.33
CA ALA A 1109 -0.91 3.59 40.90
C ALA A 1109 -1.08 4.66 39.81
N PRO A 1110 -1.91 4.43 38.77
CA PRO A 1110 -2.23 5.45 37.77
C PRO A 1110 -3.23 6.45 38.36
N ASP A 1111 -3.08 7.71 37.98
CA ASP A 1111 -3.96 8.84 38.30
C ASP A 1111 -4.02 9.34 39.74
N LEU A 1112 -2.89 9.85 40.24
CA LEU A 1112 -2.83 11.01 41.17
C LEU A 1112 -1.38 11.50 41.29
N PHE A 1113 -1.15 12.79 41.00
CA PHE A 1113 0.08 13.58 41.19
C PHE A 1113 1.21 12.96 42.06
N GLU A 1114 2.42 12.88 41.47
CA GLU A 1114 3.77 12.75 42.08
C GLU A 1114 3.83 12.18 43.52
N LEU A 1115 3.82 10.85 43.66
CA LEU A 1115 4.17 10.15 44.90
C LEU A 1115 5.29 9.13 44.62
N GLN A 1116 6.54 9.51 44.87
CA GLN A 1116 7.72 8.70 44.54
C GLN A 1116 8.07 7.59 45.57
N SER A 1117 7.37 7.45 46.71
CA SER A 1117 7.60 6.31 47.62
C SER A 1117 6.57 6.19 48.75
N ILE A 1118 6.05 4.98 48.99
CA ILE A 1118 5.39 4.60 50.25
C ILE A 1118 6.43 3.83 51.09
N VAL A 1119 6.67 4.25 52.34
CA VAL A 1119 7.60 3.56 53.24
C VAL A 1119 6.83 3.00 54.44
N PHE A 1120 6.78 1.67 54.53
CA PHE A 1120 6.27 0.96 55.71
C PHE A 1120 7.36 0.92 56.78
N MET A 1121 7.12 1.58 57.93
CA MET A 1121 8.01 1.46 59.09
C MET A 1121 7.28 0.78 60.25
N PRO A 1122 7.72 -0.41 60.71
CA PRO A 1122 7.31 -0.89 62.02
C PRO A 1122 8.06 -0.09 63.09
N LEU A 1123 7.36 0.78 63.81
CA LEU A 1123 7.92 1.52 64.94
C LEU A 1123 8.07 0.58 66.15
N ASN A 1124 9.26 0.00 66.28
CA ASN A 1124 9.87 -0.56 67.49
C ASN A 1124 8.94 -1.08 68.62
N ALA A 1125 8.87 -2.41 68.68
CA ALA A 1125 9.07 -3.25 69.87
C ALA A 1125 8.24 -2.99 71.16
N GLY A 1126 7.17 -3.77 71.29
CA GLY A 1126 6.56 -4.17 72.57
C GLY A 1126 5.75 -5.46 72.39
N PRO A 1127 5.64 -6.33 73.41
CA PRO A 1127 5.06 -7.67 73.29
C PRO A 1127 3.53 -7.62 73.40
N ASN A 1128 2.87 -7.03 72.41
CA ASN A 1128 1.41 -7.01 72.33
C ASN A 1128 0.97 -7.29 70.89
N PRO A 1129 0.36 -8.45 70.60
CA PRO A 1129 -0.11 -8.80 69.25
C PRO A 1129 -1.25 -7.90 68.73
N ASN A 1130 -1.85 -7.06 69.58
CA ASN A 1130 -3.04 -6.27 69.26
C ASN A 1130 -2.81 -4.73 69.33
N ALA A 1131 -1.60 -4.23 69.08
CA ALA A 1131 -1.41 -2.79 68.94
C ALA A 1131 -1.76 -2.34 67.49
N PRO A 1132 -2.53 -1.26 67.30
CA PRO A 1132 -2.87 -0.78 65.95
C PRO A 1132 -1.63 -0.26 65.24
N CYS A 1133 -1.41 -0.71 64.01
CA CYS A 1133 -0.42 -0.16 63.09
C CYS A 1133 -0.92 1.22 62.63
N ASP A 1134 -0.13 2.28 62.81
CA ASP A 1134 -0.47 3.63 62.34
C ASP A 1134 0.16 3.81 60.95
N LEU A 1135 -0.67 3.85 59.90
CA LEU A 1135 -0.23 3.99 58.51
C LEU A 1135 0.00 5.48 58.20
N ARG A 1136 1.19 5.85 57.70
CA ARG A 1136 1.48 7.22 57.26
C ARG A 1136 2.03 7.23 55.84
N VAL A 1137 1.51 8.15 55.03
CA VAL A 1137 1.95 8.38 53.64
C VAL A 1137 2.70 9.72 53.62
N TYR A 1138 3.90 9.73 53.02
CA TYR A 1138 4.72 10.94 52.90
C TYR A 1138 4.72 11.42 51.44
N SER A 1139 4.41 12.69 51.22
CA SER A 1139 4.54 13.42 49.95
C SER A 1139 5.45 14.63 50.15
N LEU A 1140 6.07 15.13 49.08
CA LEU A 1140 6.94 16.32 49.09
C LEU A 1140 6.23 17.61 49.58
N ASP A 1141 4.89 17.62 49.64
CA ASP A 1141 4.09 18.78 50.07
C ASP A 1141 3.53 18.71 51.51
N GLY A 1142 3.80 17.64 52.28
CA GLY A 1142 3.49 17.55 53.72
C GLY A 1142 2.83 16.23 54.18
N ASP A 1143 2.82 16.02 55.51
CA ASP A 1143 2.31 14.78 56.14
C ASP A 1143 0.76 14.71 56.16
N TYR A 1144 0.16 13.63 55.63
CA TYR A 1144 -1.30 13.39 55.67
C TYR A 1144 -1.67 12.13 56.48
N ASN A 1145 -2.87 12.13 57.07
CA ASN A 1145 -3.49 10.98 57.75
C ASN A 1145 -4.54 10.31 56.82
N LEU A 1146 -4.55 8.98 56.79
CA LEU A 1146 -5.47 8.13 56.00
C LEU A 1146 -6.96 8.47 56.16
N GLU A 1147 -7.40 8.85 57.37
CA GLU A 1147 -8.79 9.27 57.64
C GLU A 1147 -9.17 10.57 56.91
N GLN A 1148 -8.19 11.44 56.63
CA GLN A 1148 -8.43 12.69 55.92
C GLN A 1148 -8.57 12.48 54.41
N LEU A 1149 -7.81 11.53 53.84
CA LEU A 1149 -7.89 11.16 52.42
C LEU A 1149 -9.22 10.46 52.06
N MET A 1150 -9.76 9.66 52.99
CA MET A 1150 -11.10 9.07 52.86
C MET A 1150 -12.23 10.10 53.00
N TRP A 1151 -12.05 11.14 53.83
CA TRP A 1151 -13.05 12.23 53.96
C TRP A 1151 -13.09 13.15 52.73
N GLU A 1152 -11.97 13.29 52.03
CA GLU A 1152 -11.83 14.11 50.82
C GLU A 1152 -12.20 13.36 49.52
N GLY A 1153 -12.64 12.10 49.62
CA GLY A 1153 -13.18 11.31 48.48
C GLY A 1153 -12.12 10.86 47.47
N ARG A 1154 -10.87 10.70 47.90
CA ARG A 1154 -9.74 10.33 47.03
C ARG A 1154 -9.41 8.83 47.02
N ILE A 1155 -10.09 8.01 47.84
CA ILE A 1155 -9.93 6.55 47.92
C ILE A 1155 -11.28 5.96 48.38
N ASP A 1156 -11.81 4.94 47.67
CA ASP A 1156 -13.25 4.59 47.77
C ASP A 1156 -13.63 3.36 48.62
N ARG A 1157 -12.73 2.41 48.97
CA ARG A 1157 -13.04 1.35 49.96
C ARG A 1157 -11.86 0.44 50.33
N LEU A 1158 -11.92 -0.14 51.54
CA LEU A 1158 -11.14 -1.30 51.99
C LEU A 1158 -12.11 -2.22 52.76
N ASP A 1159 -12.31 -3.46 52.32
CA ASP A 1159 -13.17 -4.44 53.00
C ASP A 1159 -12.35 -5.26 54.02
N PRO A 1160 -12.78 -5.40 55.29
CA PRO A 1160 -12.02 -6.11 56.31
C PRO A 1160 -12.56 -7.54 56.58
N PHE A 1161 -11.71 -8.54 56.29
CA PHE A 1161 -11.69 -9.92 56.83
C PHE A 1161 -12.92 -10.83 56.65
N ASP A 1162 -12.75 -11.94 55.90
CA ASP A 1162 -13.39 -13.23 56.21
C ASP A 1162 -12.35 -14.37 56.02
N PHE A 1163 -11.83 -14.89 57.14
CA PHE A 1163 -11.05 -16.13 57.20
C PHE A 1163 -11.98 -17.21 57.76
N ASP A 1164 -12.74 -17.85 56.88
CA ASP A 1164 -13.52 -19.07 57.20
C ASP A 1164 -13.47 -20.01 55.98
N ASN A 1165 -12.28 -20.54 55.68
CA ASN A 1165 -12.01 -21.86 55.07
C ASN A 1165 -10.57 -21.90 54.55
N ILE A 1166 -9.62 -22.23 55.44
CA ILE A 1166 -8.32 -22.79 55.05
C ILE A 1166 -8.52 -24.31 55.08
N GLU A 1167 -8.99 -24.88 53.97
CA GLU A 1167 -8.84 -26.32 53.69
C GLU A 1167 -8.42 -26.61 52.24
N ASP A 1168 -8.30 -25.63 51.34
CA ASP A 1168 -7.97 -25.87 49.92
C ASP A 1168 -6.72 -25.12 49.40
N MET A 1169 -5.71 -24.87 50.25
CA MET A 1169 -4.40 -24.42 49.75
C MET A 1169 -3.25 -25.09 50.52
N TRP A 1170 -3.11 -26.40 50.29
CA TRP A 1170 -1.83 -27.11 50.21
C TRP A 1170 -1.89 -28.02 48.97
#